data_AF-A0A9P7B152-F1
#
_entry.id   AF-A0A9P7B152-F1
#
_cell.length_a   1.000
_cell.length_b   1.000
_cell.length_c   1.000
_cell.angle_alpha   90.00
_cell.angle_beta   90.00
_cell.angle_gamma   90.00
#
_symmetry.space_group_name_H-M   'P 1'
#
loop_
_entity.id
_entity.type
_entity.pdbx_description
1 polymer ?
#
loop_
_entity_poly.entity_id
_entity_poly.type
_entity_poly.pdbx_seq_one_letter_code
_entity_poly.pdbx_strand_id
1 'polypeptide(L)'
;MAALQFICANWDPDSTDCKKGGGYSCKNCKLVVVGFCMRDCPPVASGDLRNVIKTIAQIHSSYNQVVDVTMNDRDLDIVARNSIMLLVALVVDNIDEAVDCITHVWYSTLIRKSDLNILQQRIRPLIENVCEKIKSKAPDSRLAKTWTFGQRSLRLVLEKSSWDSLLLFIDVPEGLTAERATRIRKAVVLAESRKDYRDRNLLLQTPSRRIAKNRFWGDDYRTFFQTADTWPMKDNADPLNGWSLKEVEDTSSGPATADIYGKLFYHVRAVLRAFLLRLSGLQVSFQLFQLDASDLPDHLGSSSFSRIEVSNISDGGYLGIPRTLTFMVPLLQEPLVNPHANLITLFMNAVDENMTDADRMANLTPHSPQTKRLFKYLPRKGMHPNGMQPDISNPDIIKFSFARDIVATFDHIFDRSMKDFPFSEAEKLMGVAMKDKHTIIEKWPFRLKLRPGQPGAQEEFERLLGGGVSGKERYVEWKRICTISYFTPWLLLSVLSTIVTTTTMSNCTDEKLAGSQKSAWFSFIKSIATFKGDLSSLTAPPFLLSPQSMVEFSTYWCEHPSLFVAPGLESDPEKRMLLVLKWFLSTLKQQHSNVDENGKKKKLKPLNPFLGELFVGKWCDDAGETNLVAEQVSHHPPATAYNVWNDRYGVRLRGHVAPKVYFSGTVHIDRKGYSILHLDQYDEDYLITMPNIHVEGLMTASLQPELSGSSFIRSSSGYTAKIDYSCKGWLSGKRNSFVAKMYKNESEKTPLYTAEGLWRDTFTIKDARTGKQIEKFDCNALPRTPLQVAPIEEQHPLESRRAWQPVVEAINRGDIFAVGHEKTKIETQQRSMRKDEKADGREFPRRYFSRAKEDVVAERLAEGLSEKTSMKGNMDGAHGLWMWDEEKYRSVNDAALCVMRSPTRSKFTSIDSGVGGITLEALTTV
;
A
#
# COMPACT_ATOMS: atom_id res chain seq x y z
N MET A 1 -18.61 -1.13 15.97
CA MET A 1 -18.46 0.35 16.00
C MET A 1 -19.54 0.90 16.92
N ALA A 2 -19.21 1.85 17.79
CA ALA A 2 -20.21 2.49 18.64
C ALA A 2 -20.80 3.69 17.89
N ALA A 3 -22.11 3.87 17.99
CA ALA A 3 -22.76 5.02 17.38
C ALA A 3 -22.51 6.30 18.19
N LEU A 4 -22.35 7.41 17.49
CA LEU A 4 -21.90 8.69 18.06
C LEU A 4 -23.00 9.43 18.84
N GLN A 5 -22.59 10.23 19.83
CA GLN A 5 -23.49 10.89 20.78
C GLN A 5 -24.02 12.25 20.35
N PHE A 6 -23.40 12.93 19.38
CA PHE A 6 -23.76 14.32 19.04
C PHE A 6 -23.79 14.56 17.54
N ILE A 7 -24.51 15.59 17.10
CA ILE A 7 -24.75 15.90 15.69
C ILE A 7 -23.75 16.92 15.16
N CYS A 8 -23.64 18.01 15.89
CA CYS A 8 -22.75 19.09 15.56
C CYS A 8 -21.57 19.04 16.53
N ALA A 9 -20.37 19.21 16.01
CA ALA A 9 -19.19 19.37 16.86
C ALA A 9 -19.27 20.62 17.77
N ASN A 10 -20.26 21.50 17.54
CA ASN A 10 -20.56 22.72 18.30
C ASN A 10 -21.62 22.55 19.41
N TRP A 11 -22.22 21.37 19.58
CA TRP A 11 -23.37 21.22 20.50
C TRP A 11 -22.95 20.67 21.86
N ASP A 12 -23.48 21.31 22.92
CA ASP A 12 -23.31 20.94 24.31
C ASP A 12 -24.70 20.68 24.93
N PRO A 13 -24.95 19.51 25.54
CA PRO A 13 -26.23 19.18 26.16
C PRO A 13 -26.63 20.11 27.31
N ASP A 14 -25.68 20.80 27.96
CA ASP A 14 -25.96 21.78 29.01
C ASP A 14 -26.33 23.17 28.44
N SER A 15 -26.26 23.34 27.12
CA SER A 15 -26.52 24.60 26.43
C SER A 15 -27.84 24.56 25.66
N THR A 16 -28.86 25.24 26.19
CA THR A 16 -30.17 25.41 25.52
C THR A 16 -30.11 26.31 24.29
N ASP A 17 -28.99 27.00 24.09
CA ASP A 17 -28.74 27.94 23.00
C ASP A 17 -27.36 27.63 22.38
N CYS A 18 -27.31 27.39 21.07
CA CYS A 18 -26.05 27.24 20.31
C CYS A 18 -25.20 28.54 20.27
N LYS A 19 -25.51 29.52 21.14
CA LYS A 19 -24.92 30.86 21.22
C LYS A 19 -23.79 30.99 22.24
N LYS A 20 -23.63 30.07 23.19
CA LYS A 20 -22.64 30.23 24.29
C LYS A 20 -21.35 29.38 24.16
N GLY A 21 -21.15 28.67 23.05
CA GLY A 21 -19.94 27.87 22.78
C GLY A 21 -19.15 28.24 21.52
N GLY A 22 -19.51 29.35 20.87
CA GLY A 22 -18.89 29.79 19.61
C GLY A 22 -19.83 30.73 18.88
N GLY A 23 -19.56 32.03 18.97
CA GLY A 23 -20.40 33.07 18.39
C GLY A 23 -20.30 33.13 16.87
N TYR A 24 -20.70 32.10 16.13
CA TYR A 24 -21.13 32.18 14.73
C TYR A 24 -22.16 31.06 14.49
N SER A 25 -23.41 31.47 14.36
CA SER A 25 -24.59 30.67 14.03
C SER A 25 -24.29 29.40 13.21
N CYS A 26 -24.62 28.23 13.73
CA CYS A 26 -24.64 26.94 13.05
C CYS A 26 -25.70 26.95 11.93
N LYS A 27 -25.45 27.65 10.82
CA LYS A 27 -26.43 27.91 9.77
C LYS A 27 -26.82 26.64 8.97
N ASN A 28 -25.89 25.69 8.80
CA ASN A 28 -26.11 24.40 8.14
C ASN A 28 -25.24 23.31 8.79
N CYS A 29 -25.83 22.23 9.28
CA CYS A 29 -25.08 21.04 9.70
C CYS A 29 -24.86 20.13 8.50
N LYS A 30 -23.63 20.08 7.98
CA LYS A 30 -23.26 19.18 6.88
C LYS A 30 -22.41 18.03 7.40
N LEU A 31 -22.94 16.82 7.32
CA LEU A 31 -22.30 15.58 7.76
C LEU A 31 -21.87 14.75 6.56
N VAL A 32 -20.64 14.23 6.55
CA VAL A 32 -20.27 13.11 5.66
C VAL A 32 -20.06 11.86 6.49
N VAL A 33 -20.69 10.75 6.10
CA VAL A 33 -20.38 9.41 6.60
C VAL A 33 -19.80 8.60 5.45
N VAL A 34 -18.51 8.28 5.53
CA VAL A 34 -17.82 7.44 4.55
C VAL A 34 -17.63 6.04 5.13
N GLY A 35 -18.38 5.09 4.58
CA GLY A 35 -18.25 3.67 4.86
C GLY A 35 -17.23 3.00 3.95
N PHE A 36 -16.41 2.14 4.54
CA PHE A 36 -15.78 1.03 3.85
C PHE A 36 -15.57 -0.07 4.88
N CYS A 37 -15.78 -1.34 4.53
CA CYS A 37 -15.36 -2.45 5.36
C CYS A 37 -15.23 -3.73 4.54
N MET A 38 -14.04 -4.34 4.52
CA MET A 38 -13.92 -5.79 4.31
C MET A 38 -12.70 -6.36 5.04
N ARG A 39 -12.95 -7.24 6.03
CA ARG A 39 -12.66 -8.70 6.00
C ARG A 39 -13.22 -9.40 7.25
N ASP A 40 -13.45 -8.68 8.36
CA ASP A 40 -13.92 -9.31 9.61
C ASP A 40 -15.13 -8.64 10.32
N CYS A 41 -15.74 -7.59 9.76
CA CYS A 41 -16.96 -7.00 10.33
C CYS A 41 -18.25 -7.47 9.62
N PRO A 42 -19.41 -7.59 10.31
CA PRO A 42 -20.69 -7.89 9.68
C PRO A 42 -21.09 -6.79 8.67
N PRO A 43 -21.72 -7.12 7.52
CA PRO A 43 -22.30 -6.15 6.55
C PRO A 43 -23.31 -5.16 7.16
N VAL A 44 -23.75 -5.46 8.37
CA VAL A 44 -24.63 -4.66 9.21
C VAL A 44 -23.94 -3.38 9.72
N ALA A 45 -22.61 -3.27 9.61
CA ALA A 45 -21.80 -2.21 10.21
C ALA A 45 -21.05 -1.27 9.26
N SER A 46 -21.15 -1.42 7.93
CA SER A 46 -20.51 -0.52 6.96
C SER A 46 -21.52 0.45 6.33
N GLY A 47 -21.06 1.66 5.97
CA GLY A 47 -21.89 2.78 5.47
C GLY A 47 -22.81 3.41 6.53
N ASP A 48 -22.34 3.48 7.78
CA ASP A 48 -23.12 3.48 9.03
C ASP A 48 -24.32 4.45 9.12
N LEU A 49 -25.45 4.06 8.53
CA LEU A 49 -26.73 4.75 8.65
C LEU A 49 -27.20 4.85 10.12
N ARG A 50 -26.69 4.02 11.05
CA ARG A 50 -27.01 4.13 12.49
C ARG A 50 -26.49 5.43 13.04
N ASN A 51 -25.31 5.88 12.59
CA ASN A 51 -24.76 7.16 13.03
C ASN A 51 -25.63 8.31 12.55
N VAL A 52 -26.11 8.27 11.31
CA VAL A 52 -27.05 9.27 10.77
C VAL A 52 -28.37 9.26 11.55
N ILE A 53 -28.93 8.08 11.80
CA ILE A 53 -30.21 7.91 12.50
C ILE A 53 -30.09 8.36 13.95
N LYS A 54 -29.08 7.90 14.71
CA LYS A 54 -28.84 8.35 16.09
C LYS A 54 -28.57 9.84 16.16
N THR A 55 -27.76 10.35 15.23
CA THR A 55 -27.51 11.78 15.06
C THR A 55 -28.84 12.51 14.96
N ILE A 56 -29.64 12.26 13.92
CA ILE A 56 -30.89 13.00 13.72
C ILE A 56 -31.87 12.79 14.90
N ALA A 57 -31.98 11.58 15.46
CA ALA A 57 -32.83 11.29 16.62
C ALA A 57 -32.47 12.11 17.87
N GLN A 58 -31.20 12.46 18.05
CA GLN A 58 -30.68 13.17 19.22
C GLN A 58 -30.62 14.69 19.01
N ILE A 59 -30.99 15.20 17.83
CA ILE A 59 -31.08 16.64 17.57
C ILE A 59 -32.13 17.24 18.49
N HIS A 60 -31.73 18.17 19.35
CA HIS A 60 -32.64 18.88 20.23
C HIS A 60 -33.80 19.51 19.45
N SER A 61 -35.01 19.46 20.01
CA SER A 61 -36.24 19.92 19.34
C SER A 61 -36.20 21.40 18.94
N SER A 62 -35.43 22.24 19.65
CA SER A 62 -35.25 23.66 19.33
C SER A 62 -34.38 23.94 18.10
N TYR A 63 -33.64 22.95 17.57
CA TYR A 63 -32.81 23.13 16.38
C TYR A 63 -33.69 23.18 15.11
N ASN A 64 -33.70 24.30 14.41
CA ASN A 64 -34.58 24.54 13.25
C ASN A 64 -33.83 24.88 11.96
N GLN A 65 -32.52 24.59 11.91
CA GLN A 65 -31.68 24.85 10.75
C GLN A 65 -31.62 23.63 9.82
N VAL A 66 -31.08 23.82 8.62
CA VAL A 66 -30.98 22.75 7.62
C VAL A 66 -29.91 21.73 8.02
N VAL A 67 -30.24 20.46 7.87
CA VAL A 67 -29.33 19.33 8.04
C VAL A 67 -29.05 18.70 6.68
N ASP A 68 -27.81 18.77 6.21
CA ASP A 68 -27.37 18.10 4.99
C ASP A 68 -26.53 16.87 5.36
N VAL A 69 -26.94 15.69 4.91
CA VAL A 69 -26.25 14.44 5.16
C VAL A 69 -25.75 13.88 3.84
N THR A 70 -24.45 13.72 3.71
CA THR A 70 -23.80 13.00 2.62
C THR A 70 -23.35 11.64 3.12
N MET A 71 -23.63 10.58 2.38
CA MET A 71 -23.13 9.24 2.67
C MET A 71 -22.46 8.67 1.42
N ASN A 72 -21.39 7.91 1.64
CA ASN A 72 -20.67 7.22 0.59
C ASN A 72 -20.28 5.83 1.06
N ASP A 73 -20.48 4.83 0.20
CA ASP A 73 -19.85 3.52 0.34
C ASP A 73 -19.48 3.00 -1.04
N ARG A 74 -18.42 2.18 -1.14
CA ARG A 74 -18.02 1.57 -2.41
C ARG A 74 -18.91 0.39 -2.76
N ASP A 75 -19.47 -0.27 -1.75
CA ASP A 75 -20.32 -1.45 -1.90
C ASP A 75 -21.76 -1.05 -2.22
N LEU A 76 -22.25 -1.50 -3.38
CA LEU A 76 -23.61 -1.21 -3.83
C LEU A 76 -24.66 -1.77 -2.86
N ASP A 77 -24.42 -2.90 -2.21
CA ASP A 77 -25.39 -3.55 -1.33
C ASP A 77 -25.73 -2.64 -0.15
N ILE A 78 -24.71 -1.96 0.36
CA ILE A 78 -24.82 -1.01 1.46
C ILE A 78 -25.55 0.25 0.99
N VAL A 79 -25.14 0.81 -0.14
CA VAL A 79 -25.76 2.02 -0.70
C VAL A 79 -27.23 1.77 -1.03
N ALA A 80 -27.55 0.61 -1.61
CA ALA A 80 -28.91 0.19 -1.97
C ALA A 80 -29.79 0.05 -0.72
N ARG A 81 -29.34 -0.72 0.29
CA ARG A 81 -30.08 -0.90 1.55
C ARG A 81 -30.35 0.43 2.24
N ASN A 82 -29.33 1.28 2.36
CA ASN A 82 -29.47 2.59 2.99
C ASN A 82 -30.44 3.50 2.21
N SER A 83 -30.39 3.45 0.87
CA SER A 83 -31.30 4.21 0.00
C SER A 83 -32.75 3.76 0.19
N ILE A 84 -33.01 2.46 0.23
CA ILE A 84 -34.35 1.89 0.45
C ILE A 84 -34.90 2.31 1.82
N MET A 85 -34.10 2.19 2.87
CA MET A 85 -34.53 2.57 4.22
C MET A 85 -34.82 4.07 4.35
N LEU A 86 -34.01 4.93 3.73
CA LEU A 86 -34.27 6.37 3.70
C LEU A 86 -35.51 6.71 2.87
N LEU A 87 -35.75 6.02 1.75
CA LEU A 87 -36.99 6.18 0.99
C LEU A 87 -38.21 5.78 1.82
N VAL A 88 -38.16 4.66 2.55
CA VAL A 88 -39.24 4.26 3.48
C VAL A 88 -39.47 5.34 4.53
N ALA A 89 -38.41 5.87 5.14
CA ALA A 89 -38.48 6.94 6.14
C ALA A 89 -39.10 8.26 5.61
N LEU A 90 -39.02 8.50 4.30
CA LEU A 90 -39.49 9.73 3.66
C LEU A 90 -40.87 9.59 3.01
N VAL A 91 -41.28 8.38 2.63
CA VAL A 91 -42.50 8.10 1.85
C VAL A 91 -43.63 7.55 2.71
N VAL A 92 -43.32 6.87 3.82
CA VAL A 92 -44.34 6.24 4.66
C VAL A 92 -44.74 7.20 5.79
N ASP A 93 -45.98 7.68 5.74
CA ASP A 93 -46.50 8.66 6.72
C ASP A 93 -46.69 8.07 8.13
N ASN A 94 -47.11 6.80 8.21
CA ASN A 94 -47.29 6.13 9.50
C ASN A 94 -45.93 5.73 10.08
N ILE A 95 -45.56 6.38 11.18
CA ILE A 95 -44.26 6.17 11.85
C ILE A 95 -44.08 4.71 12.26
N ASP A 96 -45.10 4.05 12.79
CA ASP A 96 -44.97 2.66 13.26
C ASP A 96 -44.81 1.67 12.09
N GLU A 97 -45.53 1.88 10.99
CA GLU A 97 -45.33 1.10 9.76
C GLU A 97 -43.92 1.30 9.18
N ALA A 98 -43.44 2.55 9.16
CA ALA A 98 -42.11 2.89 8.69
C ALA A 98 -41.01 2.27 9.58
N VAL A 99 -41.13 2.38 10.91
CA VAL A 99 -40.20 1.77 11.88
C VAL A 99 -40.11 0.26 11.66
N ASP A 100 -41.25 -0.42 11.58
CA ASP A 100 -41.26 -1.87 11.41
C ASP A 100 -40.67 -2.27 10.05
N CYS A 101 -41.05 -1.57 8.96
CA CYS A 101 -40.53 -1.84 7.62
C CYS A 101 -39.01 -1.64 7.56
N ILE A 102 -38.49 -0.53 8.11
CA ILE A 102 -37.04 -0.26 8.17
C ILE A 102 -36.33 -1.32 9.03
N THR A 103 -36.90 -1.69 10.18
CA THR A 103 -36.33 -2.74 11.04
C THR A 103 -36.23 -4.06 10.29
N HIS A 104 -37.25 -4.40 9.50
CA HIS A 104 -37.23 -5.62 8.72
C HIS A 104 -36.25 -5.59 7.55
N VAL A 105 -36.15 -4.46 6.83
CA VAL A 105 -35.15 -4.29 5.77
C VAL A 105 -33.72 -4.36 6.34
N TRP A 106 -33.50 -3.85 7.55
CA TRP A 106 -32.17 -3.74 8.13
C TRP A 106 -31.66 -5.03 8.76
N TYR A 107 -32.46 -5.62 9.65
CA TYR A 107 -32.03 -6.71 10.52
C TYR A 107 -32.85 -7.98 10.33
N SER A 108 -34.04 -7.85 9.73
CA SER A 108 -34.86 -9.01 9.55
C SER A 108 -34.42 -9.76 8.33
N THR A 109 -34.13 -10.98 8.65
CA THR A 109 -34.26 -12.08 7.77
C THR A 109 -35.74 -12.45 7.68
N LEU A 110 -36.74 -11.61 7.53
CA LEU A 110 -38.09 -11.97 7.03
C LEU A 110 -38.81 -10.67 6.82
N ILE A 111 -39.10 -10.35 5.56
CA ILE A 111 -39.94 -9.21 5.24
C ILE A 111 -41.39 -9.68 5.32
N ARG A 112 -42.20 -9.05 6.18
CA ARG A 112 -43.62 -9.39 6.29
C ARG A 112 -44.32 -8.99 4.98
N LYS A 113 -45.43 -9.65 4.67
CA LYS A 113 -46.23 -9.30 3.48
C LYS A 113 -46.64 -7.82 3.47
N SER A 114 -46.97 -7.24 4.63
CA SER A 114 -47.28 -5.82 4.77
C SER A 114 -46.10 -4.92 4.38
N ASP A 115 -44.89 -5.26 4.80
CA ASP A 115 -43.70 -4.46 4.51
C ASP A 115 -43.27 -4.64 3.06
N LEU A 116 -43.40 -5.85 2.51
CA LEU A 116 -43.16 -6.10 1.08
C LEU A 116 -44.13 -5.29 0.21
N ASN A 117 -45.41 -5.19 0.62
CA ASN A 117 -46.37 -4.33 -0.06
C ASN A 117 -45.95 -2.86 -0.01
N ILE A 118 -45.42 -2.36 1.12
CA ILE A 118 -44.87 -1.00 1.21
C ILE A 118 -43.73 -0.82 0.20
N LEU A 119 -42.77 -1.75 0.18
CA LEU A 119 -41.63 -1.69 -0.74
C LEU A 119 -42.08 -1.71 -2.21
N GLN A 120 -42.98 -2.63 -2.57
CA GLN A 120 -43.45 -2.84 -3.94
C GLN A 120 -44.38 -1.73 -4.43
N GLN A 121 -45.28 -1.22 -3.58
CA GLN A 121 -46.29 -0.24 -3.99
C GLN A 121 -45.81 1.21 -3.84
N ARG A 122 -44.95 1.50 -2.87
CA ARG A 122 -44.53 2.88 -2.56
C ARG A 122 -43.10 3.19 -2.97
N ILE A 123 -42.18 2.23 -2.88
CA ILE A 123 -40.75 2.48 -3.11
C ILE A 123 -40.33 2.09 -4.53
N ARG A 124 -40.70 0.88 -4.98
CA ARG A 124 -40.36 0.36 -6.32
C ARG A 124 -40.71 1.32 -7.46
N PRO A 125 -41.91 1.93 -7.53
CA PRO A 125 -42.27 2.81 -8.64
C PRO A 125 -41.36 4.05 -8.75
N LEU A 126 -40.82 4.52 -7.61
CA LEU A 126 -39.90 5.67 -7.59
C LEU A 126 -38.58 5.34 -8.29
N ILE A 127 -38.09 4.11 -8.14
CA ILE A 127 -36.83 3.63 -8.71
C ILE A 127 -37.04 3.18 -10.15
N GLU A 128 -38.13 2.47 -10.43
CA GLU A 128 -38.51 2.03 -11.77
C GLU A 128 -38.65 3.22 -12.72
N ASN A 129 -39.31 4.31 -12.29
CA ASN A 129 -39.42 5.52 -13.09
C ASN A 129 -38.06 6.13 -13.48
N VAL A 130 -37.04 6.00 -12.62
CA VAL A 130 -35.68 6.44 -12.94
C VAL A 130 -35.07 5.51 -13.98
N CYS A 131 -35.13 4.19 -13.75
CA CYS A 131 -34.60 3.16 -14.64
C CYS A 131 -35.19 3.29 -16.07
N GLU A 132 -36.50 3.50 -16.20
CA GLU A 132 -37.16 3.72 -17.48
C GLU A 132 -36.64 4.96 -18.23
N LYS A 133 -36.39 6.06 -17.52
CA LYS A 133 -35.88 7.31 -18.09
C LYS A 133 -34.43 7.22 -18.54
N ILE A 134 -33.65 6.36 -17.90
CA ILE A 134 -32.22 6.20 -18.17
C ILE A 134 -31.90 4.97 -19.02
N LYS A 135 -32.91 4.22 -19.48
CA LYS A 135 -32.76 2.96 -20.23
C LYS A 135 -31.81 3.04 -21.43
N SER A 136 -31.74 4.20 -22.08
CA SER A 136 -30.91 4.46 -23.26
C SER A 136 -29.50 4.94 -22.94
N LYS A 137 -29.14 5.11 -21.65
CA LYS A 137 -27.80 5.53 -21.22
C LYS A 137 -26.87 4.32 -21.14
N ALA A 138 -25.57 4.57 -21.34
CA ALA A 138 -24.56 3.52 -21.24
C ALA A 138 -24.46 2.99 -19.79
N PRO A 139 -24.10 1.72 -19.57
CA PRO A 139 -24.06 1.12 -18.23
C PRO A 139 -23.19 1.86 -17.20
N ASP A 140 -22.08 2.43 -17.65
CA ASP A 140 -21.10 3.20 -16.85
C ASP A 140 -21.47 4.69 -16.68
N SER A 141 -22.59 5.13 -17.26
CA SER A 141 -23.05 6.52 -17.15
C SER A 141 -23.46 6.84 -15.71
N ARG A 142 -22.81 7.83 -15.09
CA ARG A 142 -23.15 8.33 -13.75
C ARG A 142 -24.33 9.29 -13.81
N LEU A 143 -25.36 8.95 -13.04
CA LEU A 143 -26.67 9.60 -13.10
C LEU A 143 -27.15 9.90 -11.69
N ALA A 144 -27.73 11.08 -11.52
CA ALA A 144 -28.25 11.54 -10.25
C ALA A 144 -29.77 11.73 -10.32
N LYS A 145 -30.46 11.27 -9.28
CA LYS A 145 -31.88 11.54 -9.06
C LYS A 145 -32.08 12.19 -7.70
N THR A 146 -32.84 13.28 -7.67
CA THR A 146 -33.37 13.88 -6.44
C THR A 146 -34.88 13.62 -6.35
N TRP A 147 -35.32 13.12 -5.20
CA TRP A 147 -36.72 13.10 -4.75
C TRP A 147 -36.91 14.10 -3.62
N THR A 148 -38.05 14.80 -3.61
CA THR A 148 -38.37 15.85 -2.63
C THR A 148 -39.70 15.54 -1.97
N PHE A 149 -39.74 15.60 -0.64
CA PHE A 149 -40.85 15.24 0.24
C PHE A 149 -41.12 16.38 1.24
N GLY A 150 -41.79 17.44 0.77
CA GLY A 150 -41.93 18.68 1.53
C GLY A 150 -40.57 19.36 1.73
N GLN A 151 -40.18 19.59 2.98
CA GLN A 151 -38.88 20.17 3.36
C GLN A 151 -37.72 19.16 3.40
N ARG A 152 -37.97 17.92 2.98
CA ARG A 152 -36.97 16.83 3.02
C ARG A 152 -36.63 16.37 1.61
N SER A 153 -35.40 15.95 1.38
CA SER A 153 -35.00 15.41 0.06
C SER A 153 -34.00 14.28 0.17
N LEU A 154 -34.00 13.42 -0.86
CA LEU A 154 -33.00 12.39 -1.07
C LEU A 154 -32.45 12.49 -2.49
N ARG A 155 -31.14 12.69 -2.60
CA ARG A 155 -30.38 12.64 -3.85
C ARG A 155 -29.54 11.37 -3.88
N LEU A 156 -29.72 10.54 -4.89
CA LEU A 156 -28.93 9.32 -5.09
C LEU A 156 -28.14 9.45 -6.40
N VAL A 157 -26.84 9.15 -6.33
CA VAL A 157 -25.90 9.22 -7.46
C VAL A 157 -25.29 7.85 -7.67
N LEU A 158 -25.65 7.21 -8.79
CA LEU A 158 -25.21 5.86 -9.14
C LEU A 158 -24.87 5.79 -10.64
N GLU A 159 -24.06 4.79 -11.01
CA GLU A 159 -23.94 4.36 -12.40
C GLU A 159 -25.25 3.71 -12.87
N LYS A 160 -25.50 3.72 -14.19
CA LYS A 160 -26.74 3.18 -14.75
C LYS A 160 -26.92 1.69 -14.41
N SER A 161 -25.84 0.89 -14.47
CA SER A 161 -25.85 -0.52 -14.05
C SER A 161 -26.28 -0.69 -12.58
N SER A 162 -25.77 0.16 -11.69
CA SER A 162 -26.14 0.17 -10.28
C SER A 162 -27.58 0.60 -10.04
N TRP A 163 -28.14 1.50 -10.87
CA TRP A 163 -29.57 1.84 -10.85
C TRP A 163 -30.44 0.63 -11.22
N ASP A 164 -30.07 -0.09 -12.29
CA ASP A 164 -30.79 -1.30 -12.70
C ASP A 164 -30.73 -2.37 -11.59
N SER A 165 -29.54 -2.57 -11.00
CA SER A 165 -29.37 -3.48 -9.87
C SER A 165 -30.23 -3.06 -8.68
N LEU A 166 -30.24 -1.78 -8.30
CA LEU A 166 -31.05 -1.26 -7.18
C LEU A 166 -32.54 -1.59 -7.31
N LEU A 167 -33.09 -1.59 -8.53
CA LEU A 167 -34.48 -1.99 -8.77
C LEU A 167 -34.69 -3.47 -8.39
N LEU A 168 -33.76 -4.34 -8.77
CA LEU A 168 -33.82 -5.78 -8.47
C LEU A 168 -33.74 -6.08 -6.97
N PHE A 169 -33.10 -5.22 -6.17
CA PHE A 169 -33.06 -5.41 -4.72
C PHE A 169 -34.48 -5.45 -4.13
N ILE A 170 -35.43 -4.68 -4.66
CA ILE A 170 -36.79 -4.61 -4.11
C ILE A 170 -37.63 -5.85 -4.47
N ASP A 171 -37.21 -6.61 -5.48
CA ASP A 171 -37.91 -7.78 -5.96
C ASP A 171 -37.48 -9.04 -5.21
N VAL A 172 -38.41 -9.99 -5.06
CA VAL A 172 -38.09 -11.32 -4.55
C VAL A 172 -37.53 -12.14 -5.72
N PRO A 173 -36.30 -12.69 -5.63
CA PRO A 173 -35.74 -13.49 -6.70
C PRO A 173 -36.66 -14.65 -7.10
N GLU A 174 -36.72 -14.92 -8.39
CA GLU A 174 -37.54 -16.01 -8.91
C GLU A 174 -37.14 -17.35 -8.27
N GLY A 175 -38.13 -18.11 -7.80
CA GLY A 175 -37.91 -19.40 -7.14
C GLY A 175 -37.40 -19.34 -5.69
N LEU A 176 -37.30 -18.15 -5.08
CA LEU A 176 -36.93 -18.00 -3.67
C LEU A 176 -38.17 -17.99 -2.75
N THR A 177 -38.45 -19.13 -2.11
CA THR A 177 -39.51 -19.26 -1.10
C THR A 177 -39.00 -19.01 0.33
N ALA A 178 -39.88 -19.01 1.35
CA ALA A 178 -39.48 -18.92 2.76
C ALA A 178 -38.54 -20.03 3.12
N GLU A 179 -38.97 -21.22 2.75
CA GLU A 179 -38.39 -22.48 3.12
C GLU A 179 -37.00 -22.59 2.49
N ARG A 180 -36.86 -22.15 1.23
CA ARG A 180 -35.57 -22.10 0.53
C ARG A 180 -34.63 -21.07 1.16
N ALA A 181 -35.09 -19.84 1.39
CA ALA A 181 -34.29 -18.78 2.02
C ALA A 181 -33.79 -19.19 3.42
N THR A 182 -34.68 -19.75 4.24
CA THR A 182 -34.34 -20.32 5.56
C THR A 182 -33.29 -21.43 5.43
N ARG A 183 -33.45 -22.34 4.46
CA ARG A 183 -32.50 -23.44 4.22
C ARG A 183 -31.12 -22.91 3.86
N ILE A 184 -31.03 -21.92 2.97
CA ILE A 184 -29.77 -21.30 2.56
C ILE A 184 -29.09 -20.61 3.75
N ARG A 185 -29.85 -19.83 4.53
CA ARG A 185 -29.34 -19.20 5.76
C ARG A 185 -28.79 -20.24 6.74
N LYS A 186 -29.55 -21.30 7.02
CA LYS A 186 -29.14 -22.40 7.91
C LYS A 186 -27.90 -23.11 7.38
N ALA A 187 -27.82 -23.35 6.08
CA ALA A 187 -26.65 -23.97 5.46
C ALA A 187 -25.35 -23.17 5.65
N VAL A 188 -25.45 -21.83 5.75
CA VAL A 188 -24.29 -20.97 6.01
C VAL A 188 -24.03 -20.77 7.51
N VAL A 189 -25.04 -20.39 8.28
CA VAL A 189 -24.91 -20.06 9.71
C VAL A 189 -24.66 -21.32 10.56
N LEU A 190 -25.32 -22.42 10.23
CA LEU A 190 -25.24 -23.70 10.95
C LEU A 190 -24.37 -24.73 10.22
N ALA A 191 -23.52 -24.32 9.27
CA ALA A 191 -22.60 -25.21 8.57
C ALA A 191 -21.80 -26.08 9.56
N GLU A 192 -21.71 -27.40 9.32
CA GLU A 192 -20.99 -28.31 10.22
C GLU A 192 -19.50 -27.96 10.31
N SER A 193 -18.90 -27.53 9.19
CA SER A 193 -17.52 -27.04 9.12
C SER A 193 -17.24 -25.80 9.99
N ARG A 194 -18.28 -25.14 10.52
CA ARG A 194 -18.19 -23.93 11.35
C ARG A 194 -18.60 -24.18 12.80
N LYS A 195 -18.79 -25.43 13.22
CA LYS A 195 -19.19 -25.80 14.59
C LYS A 195 -18.23 -25.27 15.66
N ASP A 196 -16.93 -25.51 15.51
CA ASP A 196 -15.91 -25.01 16.45
C ASP A 196 -15.92 -23.47 16.56
N TYR A 197 -16.10 -22.77 15.43
CA TYR A 197 -16.24 -21.31 15.43
C TYR A 197 -17.45 -20.85 16.27
N ARG A 198 -18.62 -21.50 16.10
CA ARG A 198 -19.82 -21.19 16.89
C ARG A 198 -19.63 -21.51 18.37
N ASP A 199 -19.06 -22.65 18.69
CA ASP A 199 -18.83 -23.08 20.07
C ASP A 199 -17.87 -22.12 20.80
N ARG A 200 -16.81 -21.68 20.13
CA ARG A 200 -15.91 -20.63 20.64
C ARG A 200 -16.63 -19.29 20.82
N ASN A 201 -17.55 -18.92 19.94
CA ASN A 201 -18.33 -17.70 20.12
C ASN A 201 -19.29 -17.80 21.32
N LEU A 202 -19.98 -18.92 21.48
CA LEU A 202 -20.86 -19.19 22.62
C LEU A 202 -20.10 -19.26 23.95
N LEU A 203 -18.87 -19.77 23.95
CA LEU A 203 -17.99 -19.84 25.11
C LEU A 203 -17.79 -18.46 25.77
N LEU A 204 -17.75 -17.39 24.96
CA LEU A 204 -17.58 -16.01 25.41
C LEU A 204 -18.87 -15.38 25.96
N GLN A 205 -20.03 -16.00 25.72
CA GLN A 205 -21.33 -15.49 26.14
C GLN A 205 -21.74 -15.99 27.54
N THR A 206 -22.59 -15.21 28.21
CA THR A 206 -23.29 -15.63 29.44
C THR A 206 -24.32 -16.73 29.13
N PRO A 207 -24.74 -17.57 30.11
CA PRO A 207 -25.65 -18.67 29.86
C PRO A 207 -26.96 -18.28 29.16
N SER A 208 -27.59 -17.18 29.57
CA SER A 208 -28.82 -16.69 28.94
C SER A 208 -28.61 -16.24 27.49
N ARG A 209 -27.48 -15.57 27.20
CA ARG A 209 -27.15 -15.14 25.84
C ARG A 209 -26.84 -16.30 24.90
N ARG A 210 -26.26 -17.39 25.41
CA ARG A 210 -26.06 -18.61 24.61
C ARG A 210 -27.39 -19.14 24.08
N ILE A 211 -28.42 -19.17 24.93
CA ILE A 211 -29.76 -19.60 24.55
C ILE A 211 -30.33 -18.65 23.48
N ALA A 212 -30.27 -17.34 23.72
CA ALA A 212 -30.77 -16.34 22.78
C ALA A 212 -30.06 -16.40 21.42
N LYS A 213 -28.74 -16.61 21.42
CA LYS A 213 -27.91 -16.69 20.20
C LYS A 213 -28.12 -17.98 19.42
N ASN A 214 -28.24 -19.11 20.10
CA ASN A 214 -28.62 -20.37 19.45
C ASN A 214 -30.00 -20.28 18.80
N ARG A 215 -30.95 -19.62 19.47
CA ARG A 215 -32.27 -19.36 18.90
C ARG A 215 -32.20 -18.44 17.67
N PHE A 216 -31.45 -17.34 17.75
CA PHE A 216 -31.23 -16.46 16.60
C PHE A 216 -30.68 -17.23 15.39
N TRP A 217 -29.72 -18.14 15.58
CA TRP A 217 -29.19 -18.97 14.49
C TRP A 217 -30.20 -20.02 13.97
N GLY A 218 -31.05 -20.57 14.84
CA GLY A 218 -31.99 -21.65 14.51
C GLY A 218 -33.34 -21.22 13.95
N ASP A 219 -33.79 -20.00 14.23
CA ASP A 219 -35.11 -19.51 13.84
C ASP A 219 -35.21 -19.22 12.31
N ASP A 220 -36.43 -19.32 11.78
CA ASP A 220 -36.78 -19.33 10.34
C ASP A 220 -37.00 -17.93 9.77
N TYR A 221 -36.30 -17.63 8.67
CA TYR A 221 -35.86 -16.27 8.45
C TYR A 221 -35.37 -16.01 6.97
N ARG A 222 -36.21 -15.38 6.09
CA ARG A 222 -35.89 -14.73 4.77
C ARG A 222 -35.24 -13.32 4.75
N THR A 223 -33.99 -13.15 4.34
CA THR A 223 -33.37 -11.79 4.15
C THR A 223 -33.55 -11.24 2.72
N PHE A 224 -32.99 -10.06 2.42
CA PHE A 224 -32.81 -9.53 1.06
C PHE A 224 -31.84 -10.41 0.27
N PHE A 225 -32.33 -11.47 -0.34
CA PHE A 225 -31.55 -12.29 -1.26
C PHE A 225 -31.47 -11.58 -2.61
N GLN A 226 -30.26 -11.42 -3.13
CA GLN A 226 -30.05 -10.91 -4.50
C GLN A 226 -30.26 -12.02 -5.54
N THR A 227 -29.99 -13.26 -5.14
CA THR A 227 -30.13 -14.45 -5.98
C THR A 227 -30.91 -15.50 -5.21
N ALA A 228 -31.50 -16.46 -5.92
CA ALA A 228 -32.27 -17.52 -5.28
C ALA A 228 -31.43 -18.48 -4.42
N ASP A 229 -30.09 -18.36 -4.43
CA ASP A 229 -29.16 -19.38 -3.94
C ASP A 229 -28.04 -18.88 -3.01
N THR A 230 -27.89 -17.57 -2.82
CA THR A 230 -26.74 -17.02 -2.07
C THR A 230 -27.17 -16.26 -0.82
N TRP A 231 -26.62 -16.65 0.33
CA TRP A 231 -26.78 -15.90 1.57
C TRP A 231 -25.93 -14.60 1.51
N PRO A 232 -26.52 -13.42 1.70
CA PRO A 232 -25.82 -12.14 1.48
C PRO A 232 -24.95 -11.68 2.66
N MET A 233 -24.98 -12.39 3.79
CA MET A 233 -24.19 -12.01 4.97
C MET A 233 -23.12 -13.05 5.29
N LYS A 234 -22.13 -12.68 6.10
CA LYS A 234 -21.19 -13.67 6.65
C LYS A 234 -21.88 -14.53 7.70
N ASP A 235 -21.34 -15.73 7.89
CA ASP A 235 -21.77 -16.68 8.90
C ASP A 235 -21.60 -16.15 10.33
N ASN A 236 -20.70 -15.19 10.54
CA ASN A 236 -20.45 -14.51 11.79
C ASN A 236 -21.20 -13.18 11.99
N ALA A 237 -22.10 -12.82 11.07
CA ALA A 237 -22.84 -11.57 11.18
C ALA A 237 -23.77 -11.60 12.41
N ASP A 238 -23.62 -10.60 13.29
CA ASP A 238 -24.45 -10.43 14.48
C ASP A 238 -24.98 -8.98 14.53
N PRO A 239 -26.31 -8.77 14.60
CA PRO A 239 -26.88 -7.43 14.64
C PRO A 239 -26.50 -6.66 15.92
N LEU A 240 -26.03 -7.33 16.98
CA LEU A 240 -25.54 -6.68 18.20
C LEU A 240 -24.24 -5.90 18.01
N ASN A 241 -23.35 -6.31 17.09
CA ASN A 241 -22.01 -5.71 16.90
C ASN A 241 -22.04 -4.23 16.46
N GLY A 242 -23.23 -3.75 16.11
CA GLY A 242 -23.52 -2.38 15.67
C GLY A 242 -24.00 -1.41 16.73
N TRP A 243 -24.31 -1.91 17.93
CA TRP A 243 -24.99 -1.14 18.97
C TRP A 243 -24.22 -1.20 20.28
N SER A 244 -24.41 -0.18 21.13
CA SER A 244 -23.88 -0.21 22.49
C SER A 244 -24.58 -1.33 23.25
N LEU A 245 -23.84 -2.38 23.58
CA LEU A 245 -24.42 -3.53 24.27
C LEU A 245 -25.02 -3.14 25.63
N LYS A 246 -24.46 -2.10 26.27
CA LYS A 246 -25.01 -1.53 27.50
C LYS A 246 -26.38 -0.91 27.26
N GLU A 247 -26.52 -0.06 26.24
CA GLU A 247 -27.82 0.58 25.92
C GLU A 247 -28.88 -0.47 25.55
N VAL A 248 -28.47 -1.54 24.86
CA VAL A 248 -29.35 -2.67 24.54
C VAL A 248 -29.74 -3.43 25.81
N GLU A 249 -28.79 -3.75 26.70
CA GLU A 249 -29.08 -4.39 27.98
C GLU A 249 -30.05 -3.58 28.86
N ASP A 250 -29.89 -2.25 28.87
CA ASP A 250 -30.71 -1.32 29.65
C ASP A 250 -32.12 -1.15 29.05
N THR A 251 -32.32 -1.57 27.80
CA THR A 251 -33.63 -1.49 27.14
C THR A 251 -34.59 -2.56 27.69
N SER A 252 -35.82 -2.16 28.02
CA SER A 252 -36.85 -3.10 28.47
C SER A 252 -37.39 -3.94 27.30
N SER A 253 -37.43 -5.26 27.50
CA SER A 253 -38.09 -6.23 26.62
C SER A 253 -39.37 -6.81 27.25
N GLY A 254 -39.91 -6.13 28.28
CA GLY A 254 -41.00 -6.65 29.08
C GLY A 254 -40.55 -7.81 29.99
N PRO A 255 -41.35 -8.88 30.16
CA PRO A 255 -41.03 -10.00 31.05
C PRO A 255 -39.75 -10.78 30.68
N ALA A 256 -39.35 -10.75 29.40
CA ALA A 256 -38.20 -11.49 28.88
C ALA A 256 -36.88 -10.71 29.09
N THR A 257 -36.56 -10.36 30.33
CA THR A 257 -35.42 -9.48 30.69
C THR A 257 -34.04 -10.02 30.28
N ALA A 258 -33.93 -11.32 30.00
CA ALA A 258 -32.70 -11.98 29.56
C ALA A 258 -32.59 -12.17 28.03
N ASP A 259 -33.61 -11.79 27.26
CA ASP A 259 -33.62 -11.89 25.79
C ASP A 259 -32.89 -10.69 25.16
N ILE A 260 -31.60 -10.88 24.87
CA ILE A 260 -30.75 -9.81 24.33
C ILE A 260 -31.17 -9.37 22.91
N TYR A 261 -31.71 -10.27 22.08
CA TYR A 261 -32.15 -9.92 20.72
C TYR A 261 -33.52 -9.26 20.74
N GLY A 262 -34.43 -9.68 21.63
CA GLY A 262 -35.67 -8.97 21.90
C GLY A 262 -35.41 -7.55 22.41
N LYS A 263 -34.45 -7.38 23.33
CA LYS A 263 -33.99 -6.05 23.77
C LYS A 263 -33.42 -5.22 22.62
N LEU A 264 -32.61 -5.83 21.77
CA LEU A 264 -32.09 -5.15 20.57
C LEU A 264 -33.22 -4.68 19.66
N PHE A 265 -34.23 -5.51 19.41
CA PHE A 265 -35.39 -5.16 18.61
C PHE A 265 -36.11 -3.92 19.17
N TYR A 266 -36.41 -3.89 20.47
CA TYR A 266 -37.04 -2.72 21.09
C TYR A 266 -36.13 -1.49 21.08
N HIS A 267 -34.82 -1.67 21.27
CA HIS A 267 -33.84 -0.59 21.23
C HIS A 267 -33.81 0.08 19.84
N VAL A 268 -33.65 -0.73 18.79
CA VAL A 268 -33.64 -0.26 17.39
C VAL A 268 -34.95 0.44 17.05
N ARG A 269 -36.11 -0.13 17.43
CA ARG A 269 -37.41 0.50 17.21
C ARG A 269 -37.54 1.84 17.92
N ALA A 270 -37.09 1.94 19.18
CA ALA A 270 -37.12 3.21 19.92
C ALA A 270 -36.26 4.28 19.24
N VAL A 271 -35.04 3.92 18.80
CA VAL A 271 -34.14 4.82 18.09
C VAL A 271 -34.72 5.26 16.74
N LEU A 272 -35.29 4.33 15.96
CA LEU A 272 -35.94 4.64 14.68
C LEU A 272 -37.18 5.53 14.86
N ARG A 273 -38.01 5.27 15.87
CA ARG A 273 -39.17 6.10 16.18
C ARG A 273 -38.74 7.52 16.54
N ALA A 274 -37.72 7.67 17.39
CA ALA A 274 -37.15 8.97 17.73
C ALA A 274 -36.59 9.69 16.48
N PHE A 275 -35.91 8.97 15.61
CA PHE A 275 -35.42 9.47 14.33
C PHE A 275 -36.55 10.00 13.43
N LEU A 276 -37.60 9.20 13.19
CA LEU A 276 -38.70 9.60 12.30
C LEU A 276 -39.51 10.76 12.87
N LEU A 277 -39.78 10.74 14.19
CA LEU A 277 -40.41 11.87 14.88
C LEU A 277 -39.59 13.14 14.68
N ARG A 278 -38.27 13.07 14.85
CA ARG A 278 -37.41 14.24 14.71
C ARG A 278 -37.28 14.70 13.26
N LEU A 279 -37.16 13.76 12.32
CA LEU A 279 -37.09 14.00 10.88
C LEU A 279 -38.34 14.73 10.37
N SER A 280 -39.52 14.43 10.91
CA SER A 280 -40.79 15.05 10.49
C SER A 280 -40.83 16.57 10.67
N GLY A 281 -40.10 17.10 11.66
CA GLY A 281 -40.02 18.53 11.99
C GLY A 281 -38.69 19.20 11.61
N LEU A 282 -37.89 18.58 10.74
CA LEU A 282 -36.62 19.13 10.26
C LEU A 282 -36.61 19.36 8.75
N GLN A 283 -35.89 20.40 8.34
CA GLN A 283 -35.44 20.54 6.97
C GLN A 283 -34.16 19.71 6.78
N VAL A 284 -34.25 18.63 6.00
CA VAL A 284 -33.15 17.66 5.84
C VAL A 284 -32.91 17.31 4.37
N SER A 285 -31.65 17.32 3.94
CA SER A 285 -31.26 16.76 2.65
C SER A 285 -30.35 15.55 2.86
N PHE A 286 -30.62 14.46 2.15
CA PHE A 286 -29.75 13.29 2.09
C PHE A 286 -29.13 13.21 0.70
N GLN A 287 -27.84 12.88 0.64
CA GLN A 287 -27.11 12.65 -0.59
C GLN A 287 -26.28 11.37 -0.48
N LEU A 288 -26.51 10.42 -1.38
CA LEU A 288 -25.84 9.12 -1.37
C LEU A 288 -25.03 8.93 -2.65
N PHE A 289 -23.81 8.40 -2.47
CA PHE A 289 -22.88 8.07 -3.52
C PHE A 289 -22.42 6.61 -3.42
N GLN A 290 -22.15 6.02 -4.58
CA GLN A 290 -21.39 4.77 -4.70
C GLN A 290 -20.02 5.07 -5.32
N LEU A 291 -19.02 5.43 -4.50
CA LEU A 291 -17.68 5.83 -4.95
C LEU A 291 -16.59 5.22 -4.09
N ASP A 292 -15.40 5.08 -4.66
CA ASP A 292 -14.20 4.97 -3.84
C ASP A 292 -14.04 6.27 -3.03
N ALA A 293 -13.69 6.13 -1.74
CA ALA A 293 -13.55 7.28 -0.85
C ALA A 293 -12.50 8.29 -1.35
N SER A 294 -11.55 7.88 -2.19
CA SER A 294 -10.57 8.78 -2.80
C SER A 294 -11.10 9.63 -3.95
N ASP A 295 -12.22 9.25 -4.57
CA ASP A 295 -12.87 10.02 -5.65
C ASP A 295 -13.94 10.98 -5.11
N LEU A 296 -14.39 10.77 -3.86
CA LEU A 296 -15.45 11.55 -3.22
C LEU A 296 -15.20 13.08 -3.22
N PRO A 297 -13.97 13.60 -3.01
CA PRO A 297 -13.71 15.04 -3.02
C PRO A 297 -14.04 15.73 -4.35
N ASP A 298 -13.94 15.02 -5.49
CA ASP A 298 -14.24 15.57 -6.82
C ASP A 298 -15.74 15.83 -7.03
N HIS A 299 -16.57 15.25 -6.15
CA HIS A 299 -18.02 15.33 -6.21
C HIS A 299 -18.62 16.22 -5.12
N LEU A 300 -17.80 16.74 -4.21
CA LEU A 300 -18.23 17.53 -3.06
C LEU A 300 -17.60 18.93 -3.08
N GLY A 301 -18.31 19.90 -2.50
CA GLY A 301 -17.77 21.25 -2.31
C GLY A 301 -16.66 21.24 -1.24
N SER A 302 -15.56 21.96 -1.52
CA SER A 302 -14.52 22.21 -0.52
C SER A 302 -15.06 23.02 0.67
N SER A 303 -14.46 22.84 1.84
CA SER A 303 -14.72 23.63 3.06
C SER A 303 -16.19 23.73 3.47
N SER A 304 -16.95 22.66 3.25
CA SER A 304 -18.41 22.66 3.38
C SER A 304 -18.92 21.92 4.61
N PHE A 305 -18.14 20.99 5.17
CA PHE A 305 -18.60 20.06 6.20
C PHE A 305 -18.21 20.47 7.61
N SER A 306 -19.18 20.45 8.53
CA SER A 306 -18.95 20.69 9.95
C SER A 306 -18.47 19.43 10.67
N ARG A 307 -18.76 18.26 10.10
CA ARG A 307 -18.29 16.99 10.60
C ARG A 307 -18.13 15.98 9.48
N ILE A 308 -17.00 15.28 9.48
CA ILE A 308 -16.76 14.13 8.62
C ILE A 308 -16.46 12.95 9.52
N GLU A 309 -17.13 11.84 9.27
CA GLU A 309 -16.83 10.58 9.88
C GLU A 309 -16.39 9.59 8.81
N VAL A 310 -15.28 8.94 9.09
CA VAL A 310 -14.80 7.85 8.27
C VAL A 310 -14.56 6.63 9.16
N SER A 311 -14.94 5.46 8.63
CA SER A 311 -14.73 4.19 9.31
C SER A 311 -13.24 3.80 9.31
N ASN A 312 -12.92 2.52 9.14
CA ASN A 312 -11.57 2.00 9.17
C ASN A 312 -10.70 2.33 7.96
N ILE A 313 -11.13 3.22 7.05
CA ILE A 313 -10.35 3.59 5.85
C ILE A 313 -8.98 4.19 6.20
N SER A 314 -8.80 4.66 7.44
CA SER A 314 -7.53 5.22 7.93
C SER A 314 -6.51 4.16 8.34
N ASP A 315 -6.91 2.91 8.57
CA ASP A 315 -5.99 1.81 8.86
C ASP A 315 -5.09 1.52 7.63
N GLY A 316 -3.89 0.99 7.86
CA GLY A 316 -2.85 0.83 6.84
C GLY A 316 -3.18 -0.24 5.78
N GLY A 317 -4.15 -1.12 6.04
CA GLY A 317 -4.74 -2.02 5.05
C GLY A 317 -5.67 -1.35 4.02
N TYR A 318 -6.00 -0.05 4.18
CA TYR A 318 -6.97 0.67 3.34
C TYR A 318 -6.37 1.92 2.68
N LEU A 319 -6.92 3.13 2.92
CA LEU A 319 -6.32 4.38 2.40
C LEU A 319 -5.09 4.78 3.21
N GLY A 320 -5.09 4.49 4.52
CA GLY A 320 -4.08 4.97 5.45
C GLY A 320 -4.29 6.43 5.84
N ILE A 321 -3.77 6.81 7.00
CA ILE A 321 -3.90 8.14 7.60
C ILE A 321 -3.56 9.29 6.62
N PRO A 322 -2.38 9.34 5.97
CA PRO A 322 -2.04 10.48 5.12
C PRO A 322 -3.06 10.74 4.01
N ARG A 323 -3.56 9.70 3.35
CA ARG A 323 -4.54 9.85 2.26
C ARG A 323 -5.91 10.23 2.79
N THR A 324 -6.36 9.60 3.87
CA THR A 324 -7.61 9.99 4.52
C THR A 324 -7.60 11.48 4.89
N LEU A 325 -6.52 11.96 5.51
CA LEU A 325 -6.40 13.38 5.85
C LEU A 325 -6.38 14.26 4.60
N THR A 326 -5.59 13.89 3.58
CA THR A 326 -5.49 14.64 2.32
C THR A 326 -6.84 14.80 1.62
N PHE A 327 -7.66 13.75 1.58
CA PHE A 327 -8.95 13.78 0.88
C PHE A 327 -10.07 14.39 1.73
N MET A 328 -10.07 14.16 3.05
CA MET A 328 -11.19 14.54 3.91
C MET A 328 -11.01 15.91 4.57
N VAL A 329 -9.79 16.33 4.92
CA VAL A 329 -9.56 17.63 5.59
C VAL A 329 -9.98 18.83 4.73
N PRO A 330 -9.72 18.88 3.41
CA PRO A 330 -10.16 20.01 2.58
C PRO A 330 -11.68 20.17 2.49
N LEU A 331 -12.43 19.11 2.78
CA LEU A 331 -13.89 19.14 2.83
C LEU A 331 -14.40 19.75 4.15
N LEU A 332 -13.60 19.77 5.22
CA LEU A 332 -13.95 20.41 6.49
C LEU A 332 -13.95 21.94 6.36
N GLN A 333 -14.95 22.56 6.99
CA GLN A 333 -15.04 24.00 7.15
C GLN A 333 -13.75 24.59 7.74
N GLU A 334 -13.37 25.78 7.26
CA GLU A 334 -12.23 26.52 7.77
C GLU A 334 -12.39 26.87 9.26
N PRO A 335 -11.31 26.94 10.06
CA PRO A 335 -11.42 27.27 11.49
C PRO A 335 -12.05 28.65 11.76
N LEU A 336 -11.89 29.61 10.83
CA LEU A 336 -12.54 30.93 10.89
C LEU A 336 -14.06 30.86 10.68
N VAL A 337 -14.54 29.84 9.97
CA VAL A 337 -15.97 29.61 9.71
C VAL A 337 -16.58 28.75 10.82
N ASN A 338 -15.89 27.69 11.22
CA ASN A 338 -16.31 26.77 12.25
C ASN A 338 -15.09 26.20 12.99
N PRO A 339 -14.71 26.76 14.15
CA PRO A 339 -13.53 26.31 14.90
C PRO A 339 -13.70 24.90 15.50
N HIS A 340 -14.91 24.36 15.47
CA HIS A 340 -15.23 23.04 15.97
C HIS A 340 -15.34 22.00 14.85
N ALA A 341 -15.13 22.36 13.57
CA ALA A 341 -15.17 21.40 12.48
C ALA A 341 -14.25 20.20 12.74
N ASN A 342 -14.78 18.98 12.62
CA ASN A 342 -14.12 17.77 13.12
C ASN A 342 -14.16 16.61 12.12
N LEU A 343 -13.00 15.99 11.89
CA LEU A 343 -12.90 14.70 11.20
C LEU A 343 -12.67 13.60 12.24
N ILE A 344 -13.52 12.58 12.23
CA ILE A 344 -13.43 11.42 13.11
C ILE A 344 -12.99 10.22 12.29
N THR A 345 -11.88 9.59 12.68
CA THR A 345 -11.36 8.38 12.06
C THR A 345 -11.42 7.23 13.07
N LEU A 346 -11.87 6.05 12.64
CA LEU A 346 -11.72 4.82 13.42
C LEU A 346 -10.50 4.03 12.94
N PHE A 347 -9.71 3.52 13.88
CA PHE A 347 -8.68 2.50 13.67
C PHE A 347 -9.11 1.23 14.37
N MET A 348 -9.33 0.16 13.63
CA MET A 348 -9.60 -1.16 14.19
C MET A 348 -8.44 -2.14 14.00
N ASN A 349 -7.58 -1.88 13.01
CA ASN A 349 -6.47 -2.76 12.66
C ASN A 349 -5.12 -2.20 13.09
N ALA A 350 -4.99 -0.88 13.32
CA ALA A 350 -3.70 -0.24 13.62
C ALA A 350 -2.90 -0.91 14.75
N VAL A 351 -3.57 -1.38 15.81
CA VAL A 351 -2.89 -2.10 16.90
C VAL A 351 -2.28 -3.41 16.40
N ASP A 352 -3.05 -4.23 15.69
CA ASP A 352 -2.60 -5.53 15.21
C ASP A 352 -1.56 -5.40 14.08
N GLU A 353 -1.71 -4.41 13.20
CA GLU A 353 -0.75 -4.06 12.14
C GLU A 353 0.62 -3.65 12.70
N ASN A 354 0.67 -3.10 13.91
CA ASN A 354 1.89 -2.56 14.52
C ASN A 354 2.36 -3.34 15.74
N MET A 355 1.73 -4.47 16.08
CA MET A 355 2.14 -5.30 17.22
C MET A 355 3.37 -6.14 16.86
N THR A 356 4.45 -5.98 17.63
CA THR A 356 5.70 -6.76 17.44
C THR A 356 5.62 -8.11 18.16
N ASP A 357 6.51 -9.04 17.81
CA ASP A 357 6.61 -10.31 18.53
C ASP A 357 7.00 -10.11 20.00
N ALA A 358 7.79 -9.09 20.31
CA ALA A 358 8.10 -8.72 21.69
C ALA A 358 6.84 -8.28 22.46
N ASP A 359 5.94 -7.49 21.86
CA ASP A 359 4.68 -7.09 22.49
C ASP A 359 3.76 -8.29 22.71
N ARG A 360 3.70 -9.22 21.75
CA ARG A 360 2.94 -10.48 21.88
C ARG A 360 3.48 -11.32 23.03
N MET A 361 4.80 -11.53 23.08
CA MET A 361 5.45 -12.32 24.13
C MET A 361 5.31 -11.69 25.51
N ALA A 362 5.48 -10.36 25.63
CA ALA A 362 5.33 -9.64 26.89
C ALA A 362 3.94 -9.87 27.51
N ASN A 363 2.90 -9.86 26.67
CA ASN A 363 1.53 -10.10 27.10
C ASN A 363 1.27 -11.55 27.50
N LEU A 364 1.98 -12.54 26.94
CA LEU A 364 1.78 -13.97 27.17
C LEU A 364 2.38 -14.49 28.48
N THR A 365 3.28 -13.74 29.13
CA THR A 365 3.94 -14.23 30.36
C THR A 365 2.96 -14.37 31.54
N PRO A 366 3.10 -15.43 32.38
CA PRO A 366 2.25 -15.64 33.56
C PRO A 366 2.28 -14.49 34.59
N HIS A 367 3.34 -13.68 34.55
CA HIS A 367 3.57 -12.58 35.48
C HIS A 367 3.21 -11.20 34.92
N SER A 368 2.75 -11.11 33.68
CA SER A 368 2.38 -9.83 33.07
C SER A 368 1.25 -9.15 33.87
N PRO A 369 1.24 -7.80 33.94
CA PRO A 369 0.16 -7.05 34.58
C PRO A 369 -1.24 -7.42 34.06
N GLN A 370 -1.35 -7.69 32.76
CA GLN A 370 -2.57 -8.08 32.06
C GLN A 370 -3.03 -9.47 32.52
N THR A 371 -2.14 -10.47 32.55
CA THR A 371 -2.43 -11.81 33.05
C THR A 371 -2.88 -11.76 34.52
N LYS A 372 -2.19 -10.97 35.36
CA LYS A 372 -2.58 -10.76 36.77
C LYS A 372 -3.95 -10.10 36.91
N ARG A 373 -4.27 -9.13 36.06
CA ARG A 373 -5.59 -8.47 36.04
C ARG A 373 -6.67 -9.44 35.58
N LEU A 374 -6.39 -10.25 34.55
CA LEU A 374 -7.34 -11.21 34.02
C LEU A 374 -7.71 -12.29 35.04
N PHE A 375 -6.75 -12.75 35.86
CA PHE A 375 -7.02 -13.68 36.96
C PHE A 375 -8.01 -13.17 38.02
N LYS A 376 -8.28 -11.86 38.05
CA LYS A 376 -9.30 -11.27 38.93
C LYS A 376 -10.72 -11.38 38.35
N TYR A 377 -10.85 -11.62 37.05
CA TYR A 377 -12.14 -11.79 36.36
C TYR A 377 -12.41 -13.24 35.96
N LEU A 378 -11.35 -14.00 35.62
CA LEU A 378 -11.43 -15.41 35.23
C LEU A 378 -10.56 -16.27 36.17
N PRO A 379 -11.13 -17.29 36.84
CA PRO A 379 -10.36 -18.18 37.71
C PRO A 379 -9.35 -19.04 36.93
N ARG A 380 -8.28 -19.50 37.60
CA ARG A 380 -7.18 -20.33 37.05
C ARG A 380 -7.57 -21.79 36.73
N LYS A 381 -8.77 -22.03 36.21
CA LYS A 381 -9.19 -23.39 35.85
C LYS A 381 -8.40 -23.85 34.61
N GLY A 382 -7.84 -25.05 34.65
CA GLY A 382 -7.06 -25.63 33.54
C GLY A 382 -5.62 -25.11 33.36
N MET A 383 -5.14 -24.18 34.20
CA MET A 383 -3.75 -23.68 34.15
C MET A 383 -2.86 -24.38 35.18
N HIS A 384 -1.90 -25.20 34.74
CA HIS A 384 -0.95 -25.85 35.63
C HIS A 384 0.04 -24.83 36.23
N PRO A 385 0.27 -24.84 37.56
CA PRO A 385 1.23 -23.94 38.21
C PRO A 385 2.69 -24.12 37.77
N ASN A 386 3.04 -25.30 37.24
CA ASN A 386 4.43 -25.76 37.08
C ASN A 386 4.88 -26.00 35.61
N GLY A 387 4.31 -25.29 34.63
CA GLY A 387 4.92 -25.23 33.29
C GLY A 387 4.76 -26.46 32.38
N MET A 388 3.82 -27.37 32.64
CA MET A 388 3.35 -28.29 31.58
C MET A 388 2.60 -27.47 30.52
N GLN A 389 2.85 -27.74 29.23
CA GLN A 389 2.20 -27.02 28.14
C GLN A 389 0.68 -27.05 28.33
N PRO A 390 0.00 -25.89 28.43
CA PRO A 390 -1.44 -25.88 28.58
C PRO A 390 -2.07 -26.55 27.37
N ASP A 391 -3.02 -27.45 27.61
CA ASP A 391 -3.85 -28.00 26.55
C ASP A 391 -4.57 -26.84 25.84
N ILE A 392 -4.08 -26.50 24.65
CA ILE A 392 -4.58 -25.37 23.85
C ILE A 392 -6.01 -25.58 23.37
N SER A 393 -6.55 -26.80 23.51
CA SER A 393 -7.95 -27.13 23.22
C SER A 393 -8.88 -26.96 24.44
N ASN A 394 -8.33 -26.70 25.63
CA ASN A 394 -9.13 -26.50 26.83
C ASN A 394 -9.99 -25.21 26.73
N PRO A 395 -11.32 -25.27 26.89
CA PRO A 395 -12.20 -24.12 26.78
C PRO A 395 -11.87 -22.96 27.75
N ASP A 396 -11.40 -23.25 28.96
CA ASP A 396 -11.00 -22.21 29.92
C ASP A 396 -9.74 -21.48 29.43
N ILE A 397 -8.78 -22.19 28.82
CA ILE A 397 -7.59 -21.61 28.21
C ILE A 397 -7.94 -20.78 26.98
N ILE A 398 -8.85 -21.28 26.13
CA ILE A 398 -9.35 -20.54 24.95
C ILE A 398 -10.04 -19.24 25.39
N LYS A 399 -10.96 -19.31 26.36
CA LYS A 399 -11.64 -18.13 26.90
C LYS A 399 -10.66 -17.14 27.51
N PHE A 400 -9.66 -17.63 28.25
CA PHE A 400 -8.61 -16.79 28.82
C PHE A 400 -7.79 -16.08 27.73
N SER A 401 -7.50 -16.77 26.62
CA SER A 401 -6.79 -16.19 25.49
C SER A 401 -7.58 -15.03 24.85
N PHE A 402 -8.86 -15.25 24.53
CA PHE A 402 -9.73 -14.19 23.98
C PHE A 402 -9.92 -13.01 24.93
N ALA A 403 -10.03 -13.26 26.23
CA ALA A 403 -10.24 -12.21 27.23
C ALA A 403 -9.00 -11.34 27.51
N ARG A 404 -7.81 -11.75 27.04
CA ARG A 404 -6.56 -11.01 27.27
C ARG A 404 -6.60 -9.61 26.67
N ASP A 405 -7.15 -9.48 25.46
CA ASP A 405 -7.19 -8.20 24.76
C ASP A 405 -8.12 -7.19 25.47
N ILE A 406 -9.19 -7.67 26.12
CA ILE A 406 -10.15 -6.84 26.86
C ILE A 406 -9.52 -6.15 28.08
N VAL A 407 -8.54 -6.78 28.74
CA VAL A 407 -7.88 -6.24 29.94
C VAL A 407 -6.58 -5.48 29.63
N ALA A 408 -6.11 -5.55 28.39
CA ALA A 408 -4.86 -4.96 27.93
C ALA A 408 -5.02 -3.46 27.59
N THR A 409 -3.88 -2.77 27.48
CA THR A 409 -3.80 -1.39 27.00
C THR A 409 -2.87 -1.34 25.81
N PHE A 410 -3.32 -0.66 24.75
CA PHE A 410 -2.64 -0.64 23.46
C PHE A 410 -2.10 0.74 23.08
N ASP A 411 -2.12 1.71 24.01
CA ASP A 411 -1.67 3.09 23.77
C ASP A 411 -0.24 3.12 23.23
N HIS A 412 0.71 2.42 23.88
CA HIS A 412 2.10 2.36 23.43
C HIS A 412 2.29 1.80 22.00
N ILE A 413 1.46 0.85 21.57
CA ILE A 413 1.51 0.28 20.21
C ILE A 413 0.91 1.27 19.21
N PHE A 414 -0.24 1.85 19.55
CA PHE A 414 -0.86 2.88 18.73
C PHE A 414 0.04 4.12 18.60
N ASP A 415 0.59 4.62 19.70
CA ASP A 415 1.49 5.76 19.73
C ASP A 415 2.77 5.49 18.94
N ARG A 416 3.28 4.25 18.96
CA ARG A 416 4.40 3.86 18.08
C ARG A 416 4.02 3.95 16.60
N SER A 417 2.85 3.42 16.22
CA SER A 417 2.35 3.54 14.84
C SER A 417 2.14 5.00 14.40
N MET A 418 1.81 5.86 15.35
CA MET A 418 1.64 7.30 15.10
C MET A 418 2.97 8.06 15.09
N LYS A 419 4.04 7.58 15.73
CA LYS A 419 5.37 8.21 15.67
C LYS A 419 6.05 8.07 14.32
N ASP A 420 5.75 6.99 13.58
CA ASP A 420 6.26 6.78 12.21
C ASP A 420 5.60 7.74 11.20
N PHE A 421 4.50 8.40 11.58
CA PHE A 421 3.91 9.50 10.86
C PHE A 421 4.47 10.82 11.41
N PRO A 422 5.17 11.66 10.63
CA PRO A 422 5.73 12.91 11.13
C PRO A 422 4.60 13.93 11.35
N PHE A 423 3.96 13.87 12.51
CA PHE A 423 2.82 14.73 12.89
C PHE A 423 3.14 16.22 12.80
N SER A 424 4.37 16.61 13.15
CA SER A 424 4.85 17.99 13.02
C SER A 424 4.95 18.45 11.56
N GLU A 425 5.12 17.52 10.61
CA GLU A 425 5.04 17.79 9.18
C GLU A 425 3.60 17.76 8.68
N ALA A 426 2.73 16.89 9.19
CA ALA A 426 1.30 16.89 8.85
C ALA A 426 0.61 18.21 9.25
N GLU A 427 0.95 18.76 10.42
CA GLU A 427 0.49 20.09 10.86
C GLU A 427 0.96 21.19 9.90
N LYS A 428 2.22 21.13 9.44
CA LYS A 428 2.82 22.13 8.55
C LYS A 428 2.37 22.00 7.09
N LEU A 429 2.22 20.77 6.59
CA LEU A 429 1.95 20.46 5.18
C LEU A 429 0.46 20.39 4.85
N MET A 430 -0.36 19.88 5.78
CA MET A 430 -1.79 19.62 5.54
C MET A 430 -2.71 20.53 6.35
N GLY A 431 -2.17 21.38 7.25
CA GLY A 431 -2.98 22.30 8.06
C GLY A 431 -3.98 21.57 8.95
N VAL A 432 -3.61 20.39 9.47
CA VAL A 432 -4.46 19.56 10.34
C VAL A 432 -3.70 19.14 11.59
N ALA A 433 -4.39 19.12 12.73
CA ALA A 433 -3.87 18.64 14.01
C ALA A 433 -4.77 17.57 14.62
N MET A 434 -4.18 16.60 15.30
CA MET A 434 -4.91 15.67 16.15
C MET A 434 -5.42 16.41 17.40
N LYS A 435 -6.63 16.10 17.86
CA LYS A 435 -7.14 16.63 19.14
C LYS A 435 -6.63 15.80 20.32
N ASP A 436 -5.97 16.47 21.26
CA ASP A 436 -5.56 15.85 22.53
C ASP A 436 -6.76 15.38 23.35
N LYS A 437 -7.80 16.22 23.42
CA LYS A 437 -9.08 15.94 24.08
C LYS A 437 -10.16 15.73 23.03
N HIS A 438 -10.72 14.52 23.00
CA HIS A 438 -11.87 14.20 22.18
C HIS A 438 -13.13 14.89 22.74
N THR A 439 -14.06 15.28 21.86
CA THR A 439 -15.31 15.94 22.25
C THR A 439 -16.56 15.22 21.78
N ILE A 440 -16.45 14.24 20.88
CA ILE A 440 -17.60 13.53 20.30
C ILE A 440 -17.57 12.04 20.68
N ILE A 441 -16.40 11.41 20.65
CA ILE A 441 -16.26 9.98 21.00
C ILE A 441 -15.02 9.73 21.83
N GLU A 442 -15.10 8.82 22.80
CA GLU A 442 -13.93 8.45 23.59
C GLU A 442 -12.81 7.85 22.72
N LYS A 443 -11.56 8.02 23.15
CA LYS A 443 -10.38 7.45 22.49
C LYS A 443 -10.49 5.93 22.35
N TRP A 444 -10.86 5.27 23.45
CA TRP A 444 -10.96 3.82 23.58
C TRP A 444 -12.31 3.46 24.24
N PRO A 445 -13.41 3.49 23.47
CA PRO A 445 -14.76 3.33 24.01
C PRO A 445 -15.00 1.92 24.57
N PHE A 446 -14.26 0.91 24.11
CA PHE A 446 -14.41 -0.49 24.51
C PHE A 446 -13.36 -0.96 25.51
N ARG A 447 -12.71 -0.03 26.22
CA ARG A 447 -11.78 -0.35 27.32
C ARG A 447 -12.54 -0.39 28.64
N LEU A 448 -12.22 -1.37 29.49
CA LEU A 448 -12.72 -1.45 30.86
C LEU A 448 -12.50 -0.15 31.64
N LYS A 449 -13.60 0.44 32.12
CA LYS A 449 -13.61 1.64 32.95
C LYS A 449 -13.48 1.29 34.43
N LEU A 450 -14.08 0.18 34.85
CA LEU A 450 -14.06 -0.27 36.23
C LEU A 450 -12.85 -1.17 36.53
N ARG A 451 -12.32 -1.04 37.73
CA ARG A 451 -11.27 -1.90 38.27
C ARG A 451 -11.87 -3.16 38.87
N PRO A 452 -11.15 -4.30 38.83
CA PRO A 452 -11.62 -5.53 39.48
C PRO A 452 -12.00 -5.28 40.96
N GLY A 453 -13.17 -5.78 41.37
CA GLY A 453 -13.71 -5.60 42.72
C GLY A 453 -14.59 -4.36 42.91
N GLN A 454 -14.65 -3.44 41.95
CA GLN A 454 -15.65 -2.37 41.97
C GLN A 454 -17.03 -2.92 41.57
N PRO A 455 -18.14 -2.38 42.13
CA PRO A 455 -19.50 -2.75 41.71
C PRO A 455 -19.68 -2.57 40.19
N GLY A 456 -20.19 -3.58 39.49
CA GLY A 456 -20.39 -3.53 38.04
C GLY A 456 -19.17 -3.97 37.19
N ALA A 457 -18.01 -4.20 37.80
CA ALA A 457 -16.77 -4.47 37.04
C ALA A 457 -16.78 -5.82 36.34
N GLN A 458 -17.38 -6.84 36.95
CA GLN A 458 -17.51 -8.18 36.35
C GLN A 458 -18.47 -8.14 35.16
N GLU A 459 -19.59 -7.44 35.33
CA GLU A 459 -20.62 -7.24 34.32
C GLU A 459 -20.08 -6.45 33.12
N GLU A 460 -19.25 -5.43 33.35
CA GLU A 460 -18.54 -4.71 32.29
C GLU A 460 -17.59 -5.62 31.50
N PHE A 461 -16.81 -6.43 32.20
CA PHE A 461 -15.90 -7.39 31.57
C PHE A 461 -16.65 -8.42 30.73
N GLU A 462 -17.72 -9.02 31.25
CA GLU A 462 -18.54 -9.99 30.51
C GLU A 462 -19.24 -9.36 29.30
N ARG A 463 -19.68 -8.10 29.43
CA ARG A 463 -20.28 -7.34 28.32
C ARG A 463 -19.28 -7.12 27.18
N LEU A 464 -18.06 -6.69 27.48
CA LEU A 464 -17.04 -6.47 26.46
C LEU A 464 -16.59 -7.79 25.82
N LEU A 465 -16.36 -8.83 26.64
CA LEU A 465 -15.94 -10.15 26.18
C LEU A 465 -16.97 -10.79 25.22
N GLY A 466 -18.27 -10.64 25.53
CA GLY A 466 -19.36 -11.16 24.72
C GLY A 466 -19.84 -10.21 23.61
N GLY A 467 -19.31 -8.98 23.54
CA GLY A 467 -19.88 -7.90 22.73
C GLY A 467 -19.38 -7.77 21.30
N GLY A 468 -18.50 -8.68 20.84
CA GLY A 468 -17.97 -8.65 19.47
C GLY A 468 -17.00 -7.51 19.20
N VAL A 469 -16.40 -6.95 20.25
CA VAL A 469 -15.34 -5.93 20.20
C VAL A 469 -14.01 -6.53 20.63
N SER A 470 -12.92 -6.00 20.09
CA SER A 470 -11.56 -6.45 20.41
C SER A 470 -10.93 -5.67 21.57
N GLY A 471 -11.42 -4.46 21.87
CA GLY A 471 -10.77 -3.53 22.79
C GLY A 471 -9.62 -2.76 22.13
N LYS A 472 -9.32 -3.04 20.85
CA LYS A 472 -8.27 -2.40 20.04
C LYS A 472 -8.80 -1.29 19.14
N GLU A 473 -10.10 -1.03 19.16
CA GLU A 473 -10.73 0.03 18.39
C GLU A 473 -10.36 1.41 18.98
N ARG A 474 -9.58 2.18 18.21
CA ARG A 474 -9.11 3.51 18.56
C ARG A 474 -9.76 4.55 17.65
N TYR A 475 -10.58 5.42 18.20
CA TYR A 475 -11.06 6.59 17.47
C TYR A 475 -10.01 7.69 17.51
N VAL A 476 -9.89 8.54 16.51
CA VAL A 476 -9.09 9.77 16.56
C VAL A 476 -9.91 10.92 16.00
N GLU A 477 -9.87 12.07 16.69
CA GLU A 477 -10.50 13.30 16.22
C GLU A 477 -9.44 14.28 15.70
N TRP A 478 -9.73 14.89 14.55
CA TRP A 478 -8.84 15.79 13.83
C TRP A 478 -9.51 17.14 13.63
N LYS A 479 -8.74 18.21 13.78
CA LYS A 479 -9.18 19.58 13.52
C LYS A 479 -8.28 20.25 12.50
N ARG A 480 -8.86 21.13 11.68
CA ARG A 480 -8.09 22.01 10.81
C ARG A 480 -7.43 23.12 11.65
N ILE A 481 -6.22 23.54 11.30
CA ILE A 481 -5.48 24.62 11.97
C ILE A 481 -5.25 25.79 11.01
N CYS A 482 -5.41 27.03 11.51
CA CYS A 482 -5.05 28.22 10.75
C CYS A 482 -3.53 28.29 10.63
N THR A 483 -3.00 28.17 9.42
CA THR A 483 -1.60 28.50 9.15
C THR A 483 -1.43 30.02 9.23
N ILE A 484 -0.81 30.51 10.31
CA ILE A 484 -0.34 31.90 10.38
C ILE A 484 0.69 32.07 9.26
N SER A 485 0.46 33.05 8.39
CA SER A 485 1.34 33.46 7.31
C SER A 485 2.79 33.64 7.76
N TYR A 486 3.61 32.62 7.56
CA TYR A 486 4.97 32.82 7.07
C TYR A 486 4.89 32.64 5.56
N PHE A 487 5.15 33.73 4.85
CA PHE A 487 5.11 33.89 3.39
C PHE A 487 5.24 32.57 2.62
N THR A 488 4.12 32.10 2.08
CA THR A 488 4.02 30.87 1.27
C THR A 488 3.39 31.18 -0.10
N PRO A 489 3.72 30.39 -1.14
CA PRO A 489 3.69 30.77 -2.57
C PRO A 489 2.31 30.76 -3.23
N TRP A 490 1.23 30.91 -2.46
CA TRP A 490 -0.14 30.87 -2.99
C TRP A 490 -0.67 32.23 -3.44
N LEU A 491 -0.17 33.34 -2.90
CA LEU A 491 -0.55 34.68 -3.37
C LEU A 491 0.07 35.04 -4.73
N LEU A 492 1.17 34.38 -5.12
CA LEU A 492 1.71 34.52 -6.49
C LEU A 492 0.82 33.82 -7.53
N LEU A 493 0.11 32.75 -7.16
CA LEU A 493 -0.73 31.99 -8.09
C LEU A 493 -2.06 32.70 -8.42
N SER A 494 -2.63 33.46 -7.48
CA SER A 494 -3.85 34.24 -7.76
C SER A 494 -3.57 35.50 -8.58
N VAL A 495 -2.40 36.12 -8.41
CA VAL A 495 -1.99 37.29 -9.20
C VAL A 495 -1.46 36.88 -10.60
N LEU A 496 -0.86 35.70 -10.73
CA LEU A 496 -0.43 35.17 -12.04
C LEU A 496 -1.59 34.67 -12.92
N SER A 497 -2.73 34.27 -12.35
CA SER A 497 -3.92 33.90 -13.13
C SER A 497 -4.48 35.07 -13.96
N THR A 498 -4.29 36.31 -13.50
CA THR A 498 -4.83 37.51 -14.16
C THR A 498 -3.83 38.14 -15.13
N ILE A 499 -2.52 37.87 -14.98
CA ILE A 499 -1.47 38.43 -15.83
C ILE A 499 -1.14 37.52 -17.04
N VAL A 500 -1.43 36.22 -16.97
CA VAL A 500 -1.09 35.25 -18.03
C VAL A 500 -2.00 35.31 -19.27
N THR A 501 -3.06 36.13 -19.27
CA THR A 501 -3.88 36.34 -20.50
C THR A 501 -3.30 37.36 -21.48
N THR A 502 -2.29 38.14 -21.08
CA THR A 502 -1.65 39.12 -21.97
C THR A 502 -0.18 39.26 -21.63
N THR A 503 0.67 38.48 -22.28
CA THR A 503 1.84 38.93 -23.08
C THR A 503 2.74 37.71 -23.35
N THR A 504 3.14 37.61 -24.60
CA THR A 504 3.80 36.53 -25.33
C THR A 504 5.21 36.13 -24.86
N MET A 505 5.48 34.81 -24.97
CA MET A 505 6.72 34.10 -25.36
C MET A 505 8.10 34.60 -24.89
N SER A 506 8.89 33.71 -24.26
CA SER A 506 10.17 33.21 -24.81
C SER A 506 10.90 32.23 -23.86
N ASN A 507 11.25 31.06 -24.40
CA ASN A 507 12.33 30.14 -24.03
C ASN A 507 12.36 29.44 -22.66
N CYS A 508 11.64 28.31 -22.56
CA CYS A 508 12.14 27.02 -22.05
C CYS A 508 11.08 25.94 -22.35
N THR A 509 11.38 25.04 -23.29
CA THR A 509 10.50 23.94 -23.69
C THR A 509 10.62 22.77 -22.71
N ASP A 510 9.86 22.81 -21.62
CA ASP A 510 9.53 21.62 -20.84
C ASP A 510 8.18 21.08 -21.32
N GLU A 511 8.18 19.92 -21.99
CA GLU A 511 6.96 19.19 -22.35
C GLU A 511 6.16 18.88 -21.08
N LYS A 512 5.05 19.58 -20.89
CA LYS A 512 4.05 19.25 -19.88
C LYS A 512 3.47 17.87 -20.23
N LEU A 513 3.53 16.89 -19.31
CA LEU A 513 2.81 15.61 -19.48
C LEU A 513 1.36 15.88 -19.91
N ALA A 514 0.90 15.19 -20.95
CA ALA A 514 -0.48 15.26 -21.40
C ALA A 514 -1.44 14.82 -20.28
N GLY A 515 -2.70 15.30 -20.31
CA GLY A 515 -3.67 15.04 -19.23
C GLY A 515 -3.86 13.55 -18.88
N SER A 516 -3.86 12.66 -19.89
CA SER A 516 -3.95 11.20 -19.70
C SER A 516 -2.70 10.60 -19.06
N GLN A 517 -1.51 11.12 -19.37
CA GLN A 517 -0.24 10.67 -18.80
C GLN A 517 -0.09 11.09 -17.34
N LYS A 518 -0.63 12.26 -16.96
CA LYS A 518 -0.68 12.69 -15.54
C LYS A 518 -1.52 11.74 -14.69
N SER A 519 -2.69 11.33 -15.16
CA SER A 519 -3.55 10.38 -14.43
C SER A 519 -2.86 9.01 -14.25
N ALA A 520 -2.25 8.48 -15.32
CA ALA A 520 -1.45 7.24 -15.25
C ALA A 520 -0.22 7.38 -14.34
N TRP A 521 0.44 8.55 -14.35
CA TRP A 521 1.56 8.88 -13.45
C TRP A 521 1.13 8.85 -11.99
N PHE A 522 0.06 9.57 -11.65
CA PHE A 522 -0.43 9.63 -10.27
C PHE A 522 -0.97 8.27 -9.79
N SER A 523 -1.61 7.49 -10.66
CA SER A 523 -2.01 6.11 -10.35
C SER A 523 -0.80 5.22 -10.04
N PHE A 524 0.27 5.35 -10.81
CA PHE A 524 1.53 4.65 -10.57
C PHE A 524 2.20 5.08 -9.26
N ILE A 525 2.30 6.38 -8.96
CA ILE A 525 2.80 6.88 -7.67
C ILE A 525 1.94 6.38 -6.51
N LYS A 526 0.60 6.37 -6.68
CA LYS A 526 -0.36 5.83 -5.70
C LYS A 526 -0.08 4.35 -5.43
N SER A 527 0.23 3.57 -6.47
CA SER A 527 0.57 2.16 -6.34
C SER A 527 1.91 1.92 -5.64
N ILE A 528 2.96 2.70 -5.95
CA ILE A 528 4.28 2.64 -5.28
C ILE A 528 4.12 2.87 -3.78
N ALA A 529 3.38 3.92 -3.39
CA ALA A 529 3.22 4.29 -1.99
C ALA A 529 2.37 3.29 -1.17
N THR A 530 1.65 2.36 -1.81
CA THR A 530 0.87 1.28 -1.16
C THR A 530 1.51 -0.09 -1.24
N PHE A 531 2.62 -0.23 -1.97
CA PHE A 531 3.20 -1.53 -2.28
C PHE A 531 3.99 -2.09 -1.09
N LYS A 532 3.59 -3.24 -0.56
CA LYS A 532 4.22 -3.91 0.60
C LYS A 532 5.22 -5.02 0.22
N GLY A 533 5.60 -5.14 -1.07
CA GLY A 533 6.55 -6.14 -1.59
C GLY A 533 7.77 -5.51 -2.28
N ASP A 534 8.50 -6.27 -3.11
CA ASP A 534 9.60 -5.75 -3.95
C ASP A 534 9.09 -4.87 -5.11
N LEU A 535 9.32 -3.55 -5.00
CA LEU A 535 8.84 -2.52 -5.95
C LEU A 535 9.26 -2.77 -7.41
N SER A 536 10.28 -3.60 -7.66
CA SER A 536 10.68 -4.02 -9.01
C SER A 536 9.52 -4.69 -9.79
N SER A 537 8.66 -5.40 -9.07
CA SER A 537 7.53 -6.18 -9.61
C SER A 537 6.30 -5.34 -9.99
N LEU A 538 6.23 -4.08 -9.56
CA LEU A 538 5.07 -3.22 -9.75
C LEU A 538 4.99 -2.69 -11.19
N THR A 539 3.88 -2.90 -11.88
CA THR A 539 3.72 -2.48 -13.29
C THR A 539 3.70 -0.96 -13.43
N ALA A 540 4.63 -0.40 -14.21
CA ALA A 540 4.70 1.04 -14.45
C ALA A 540 4.02 1.46 -15.76
N PRO A 541 3.60 2.73 -15.88
CA PRO A 541 3.11 3.29 -17.12
C PRO A 541 4.17 3.19 -18.23
N PRO A 542 3.79 2.94 -19.49
CA PRO A 542 4.74 2.72 -20.58
C PRO A 542 5.67 3.89 -20.91
N PHE A 543 5.27 5.12 -20.58
CA PHE A 543 6.16 6.28 -20.71
C PHE A 543 7.31 6.26 -19.69
N LEU A 544 7.22 5.45 -18.63
CA LEU A 544 8.28 5.22 -17.65
C LEU A 544 9.10 3.94 -17.91
N LEU A 545 8.55 2.98 -18.67
CA LEU A 545 9.19 1.69 -18.96
C LEU A 545 10.33 1.84 -19.96
N SER A 546 11.56 1.57 -19.50
CA SER A 546 12.73 1.45 -20.36
C SER A 546 12.67 0.15 -21.17
N PRO A 547 13.08 0.18 -22.45
CA PRO A 547 13.25 -1.04 -23.24
C PRO A 547 14.45 -1.89 -22.79
N GLN A 548 15.30 -1.37 -21.89
CA GLN A 548 16.48 -2.05 -21.40
C GLN A 548 16.16 -2.92 -20.18
N SER A 549 16.70 -4.15 -20.16
CA SER A 549 16.65 -5.02 -18.98
C SER A 549 17.75 -4.70 -17.98
N MET A 550 17.54 -5.01 -16.70
CA MET A 550 18.55 -4.75 -15.66
C MET A 550 19.85 -5.55 -15.87
N VAL A 551 19.82 -6.71 -16.54
CA VAL A 551 21.05 -7.46 -16.87
C VAL A 551 21.99 -6.68 -17.80
N GLU A 552 21.44 -5.79 -18.62
CA GLU A 552 22.23 -4.94 -19.52
C GLU A 552 22.96 -3.82 -18.75
N PHE A 553 22.60 -3.52 -17.50
CA PHE A 553 23.27 -2.46 -16.72
C PHE A 553 24.73 -2.81 -16.39
N SER A 554 25.11 -4.08 -16.49
CA SER A 554 26.50 -4.53 -16.37
C SER A 554 27.41 -3.90 -17.45
N THR A 555 26.84 -3.38 -18.54
CA THR A 555 27.60 -2.64 -19.57
C THR A 555 28.25 -1.37 -19.04
N TYR A 556 27.61 -0.69 -18.08
CA TYR A 556 28.06 0.60 -17.59
C TYR A 556 29.43 0.55 -16.88
N TRP A 557 29.94 -0.64 -16.56
CA TRP A 557 31.28 -0.83 -16.03
C TRP A 557 32.41 -0.55 -17.04
N CYS A 558 32.13 -0.68 -18.33
CA CYS A 558 33.17 -0.67 -19.37
C CYS A 558 32.76 0.04 -20.66
N GLU A 559 31.95 1.10 -20.57
CA GLU A 559 31.66 1.96 -21.73
C GLU A 559 32.85 2.84 -22.14
N HIS A 560 33.91 2.85 -21.33
CA HIS A 560 35.22 3.44 -21.62
C HIS A 560 36.33 2.40 -21.38
N PRO A 561 36.52 1.42 -22.28
CA PRO A 561 37.51 0.35 -22.11
C PRO A 561 38.93 0.86 -21.84
N SER A 562 39.32 1.98 -22.47
CA SER A 562 40.61 2.65 -22.21
C SER A 562 40.82 3.04 -20.74
N LEU A 563 39.78 3.50 -20.04
CA LEU A 563 39.86 3.79 -18.60
C LEU A 563 39.85 2.51 -17.76
N PHE A 564 39.11 1.49 -18.20
CA PHE A 564 39.04 0.19 -17.53
C PHE A 564 40.41 -0.51 -17.50
N VAL A 565 41.14 -0.50 -18.62
CA VAL A 565 42.44 -1.18 -18.72
C VAL A 565 43.62 -0.37 -18.19
N ALA A 566 43.47 0.96 -18.03
CA ALA A 566 44.55 1.86 -17.63
C ALA A 566 45.29 1.44 -16.34
N PRO A 567 44.62 0.95 -15.27
CA PRO A 567 45.31 0.47 -14.07
C PRO A 567 46.28 -0.68 -14.33
N GLY A 568 46.00 -1.54 -15.32
CA GLY A 568 46.88 -2.65 -15.70
C GLY A 568 48.21 -2.20 -16.32
N LEU A 569 48.31 -0.94 -16.75
CA LEU A 569 49.50 -0.37 -17.40
C LEU A 569 50.39 0.45 -16.46
N GLU A 570 49.96 0.69 -15.22
CA GLU A 570 50.69 1.53 -14.27
C GLU A 570 51.44 0.69 -13.24
N SER A 571 52.75 0.89 -13.16
CA SER A 571 53.64 0.13 -12.28
C SER A 571 53.59 0.55 -10.81
N ASP A 572 53.25 1.82 -10.54
CA ASP A 572 53.21 2.36 -9.18
C ASP A 572 51.85 2.07 -8.51
N PRO A 573 51.82 1.41 -7.33
CA PRO A 573 50.56 1.01 -6.68
C PRO A 573 49.71 2.21 -6.22
N GLU A 574 50.34 3.32 -5.84
CA GLU A 574 49.61 4.54 -5.46
C GLU A 574 48.89 5.14 -6.67
N LYS A 575 49.58 5.25 -7.80
CA LYS A 575 48.99 5.73 -9.06
C LYS A 575 47.98 4.75 -9.66
N ARG A 576 48.21 3.44 -9.56
CA ARG A 576 47.22 2.43 -9.95
C ARG A 576 45.90 2.63 -9.21
N MET A 577 45.96 2.76 -7.89
CA MET A 577 44.77 3.02 -7.08
C MET A 577 44.04 4.29 -7.53
N LEU A 578 44.79 5.34 -7.87
CA LEU A 578 44.22 6.58 -8.39
C LEU A 578 43.51 6.38 -9.75
N LEU A 579 44.09 5.55 -10.64
CA LEU A 579 43.47 5.18 -11.91
C LEU A 579 42.22 4.32 -11.72
N VAL A 580 42.20 3.38 -10.77
CA VAL A 580 41.01 2.61 -10.40
C VAL A 580 39.91 3.53 -9.88
N LEU A 581 40.25 4.49 -9.02
CA LEU A 581 39.31 5.51 -8.55
C LEU A 581 38.76 6.35 -9.70
N LYS A 582 39.62 6.81 -10.61
CA LYS A 582 39.20 7.59 -11.80
C LYS A 582 38.27 6.80 -12.70
N TRP A 583 38.61 5.54 -13.01
CA TRP A 583 37.76 4.65 -13.79
C TRP A 583 36.40 4.48 -13.10
N PHE A 584 36.37 4.14 -11.82
CA PHE A 584 35.12 3.98 -11.09
C PHE A 584 34.24 5.24 -11.14
N LEU A 585 34.82 6.42 -10.86
CA LEU A 585 34.10 7.70 -10.93
C LEU A 585 33.55 7.99 -12.33
N SER A 586 34.28 7.59 -13.38
CA SER A 586 33.83 7.76 -14.76
C SER A 586 32.56 6.96 -15.08
N THR A 587 32.33 5.83 -14.42
CA THR A 587 31.14 4.97 -14.65
C THR A 587 29.83 5.57 -14.10
N LEU A 588 29.91 6.47 -13.10
CA LEU A 588 28.75 6.93 -12.33
C LEU A 588 27.72 7.66 -13.19
N LYS A 589 28.16 8.45 -14.17
CA LYS A 589 27.27 9.18 -15.08
C LYS A 589 26.41 8.21 -15.88
N GLN A 590 27.01 7.21 -16.50
CA GLN A 590 26.32 6.26 -17.38
C GLN A 590 25.32 5.42 -16.59
N GLN A 591 25.73 4.99 -15.39
CA GLN A 591 24.89 4.21 -14.47
C GLN A 591 23.68 4.98 -13.93
N HIS A 592 23.78 6.30 -13.73
CA HIS A 592 22.83 7.04 -12.89
C HIS A 592 22.20 8.28 -13.53
N SER A 593 22.68 8.71 -14.70
CA SER A 593 22.09 9.83 -15.43
C SER A 593 20.68 9.48 -15.93
N ASN A 594 19.74 10.40 -15.69
CA ASN A 594 18.40 10.33 -16.28
C ASN A 594 18.32 10.87 -17.71
N VAL A 595 19.45 11.23 -18.31
CA VAL A 595 19.55 11.57 -19.74
C VAL A 595 20.50 10.62 -20.45
N ASP A 596 20.18 10.29 -21.69
CA ASP A 596 21.03 9.53 -22.59
C ASP A 596 22.15 10.41 -23.19
N GLU A 597 22.95 9.80 -24.05
CA GLU A 597 24.08 10.47 -24.71
C GLU A 597 23.66 11.61 -25.65
N ASN A 598 22.42 11.60 -26.14
CA ASN A 598 21.88 12.65 -27.00
C ASN A 598 21.17 13.76 -26.20
N GLY A 599 21.28 13.72 -24.86
CA GLY A 599 20.62 14.67 -23.96
C GLY A 599 19.13 14.42 -23.79
N LYS A 600 18.59 13.31 -24.31
CA LYS A 600 17.17 12.97 -24.19
C LYS A 600 16.92 12.27 -22.86
N LYS A 601 15.78 12.57 -22.22
CA LYS A 601 15.39 11.96 -20.96
C LYS A 601 15.20 10.45 -21.12
N LYS A 602 15.94 9.65 -20.35
CA LYS A 602 15.80 8.19 -20.29
C LYS A 602 14.48 7.83 -19.62
N LYS A 603 13.86 6.75 -20.11
CA LYS A 603 12.82 6.04 -19.35
C LYS A 603 13.51 5.28 -18.22
N LEU A 604 13.00 5.38 -16.99
CA LEU A 604 13.78 5.05 -15.79
C LEU A 604 13.47 3.69 -15.18
N LYS A 605 12.35 3.05 -15.51
CA LYS A 605 12.05 1.72 -15.00
C LYS A 605 12.53 0.63 -15.98
N PRO A 606 13.64 -0.07 -15.72
CA PRO A 606 14.08 -1.18 -16.57
C PRO A 606 13.13 -2.38 -16.50
N LEU A 607 13.26 -3.29 -17.47
CA LEU A 607 12.62 -4.59 -17.42
C LEU A 607 13.23 -5.40 -16.26
N ASN A 608 12.38 -6.02 -15.44
CA ASN A 608 12.83 -6.88 -14.35
C ASN A 608 13.26 -8.23 -14.95
N PRO A 609 14.54 -8.64 -14.83
CA PRO A 609 15.01 -9.80 -15.54
C PRO A 609 14.37 -11.09 -15.04
N PHE A 610 14.13 -12.03 -15.95
CA PHE A 610 13.70 -13.38 -15.57
C PHE A 610 14.90 -14.23 -15.12
N LEU A 611 14.65 -15.28 -14.34
CA LEU A 611 15.72 -16.17 -13.87
C LEU A 611 16.44 -16.84 -15.06
N GLY A 612 17.77 -16.73 -15.11
CA GLY A 612 18.59 -17.25 -16.20
C GLY A 612 18.69 -16.34 -17.43
N GLU A 613 18.13 -15.12 -17.38
CA GLU A 613 18.31 -14.14 -18.44
C GLU A 613 19.80 -13.79 -18.61
N LEU A 614 20.24 -13.71 -19.86
CA LEU A 614 21.65 -13.50 -20.23
C LEU A 614 21.84 -12.18 -20.95
N PHE A 615 23.00 -11.57 -20.77
CA PHE A 615 23.46 -10.52 -21.67
C PHE A 615 24.96 -10.67 -21.92
N VAL A 616 25.32 -10.93 -23.18
CA VAL A 616 26.69 -11.22 -23.59
C VAL A 616 27.09 -10.30 -24.74
N GLY A 617 28.37 -9.93 -24.79
CA GLY A 617 28.89 -9.10 -25.86
C GLY A 617 30.32 -8.69 -25.61
N LYS A 618 30.82 -7.77 -26.45
CA LYS A 618 32.18 -7.27 -26.36
C LYS A 618 32.32 -5.82 -26.82
N TRP A 619 33.25 -5.10 -26.21
CA TRP A 619 33.72 -3.82 -26.72
C TRP A 619 35.00 -4.04 -27.52
N CYS A 620 35.11 -3.33 -28.65
CA CYS A 620 36.31 -3.33 -29.46
C CYS A 620 36.70 -1.88 -29.73
N ASP A 621 37.81 -1.45 -29.17
CA ASP A 621 38.43 -0.16 -29.40
C ASP A 621 39.97 -0.29 -29.37
N ASP A 622 40.68 0.83 -29.20
CA ASP A 622 42.14 0.84 -29.14
C ASP A 622 42.71 0.05 -27.95
N ALA A 623 41.92 -0.17 -26.88
CA ALA A 623 42.25 -1.04 -25.77
C ALA A 623 42.10 -2.54 -26.11
N GLY A 624 41.75 -2.87 -27.35
CA GLY A 624 41.53 -4.23 -27.82
C GLY A 624 40.12 -4.75 -27.49
N GLU A 625 40.00 -6.07 -27.37
CA GLU A 625 38.74 -6.73 -27.08
C GLU A 625 38.51 -6.82 -25.57
N THR A 626 37.38 -6.29 -25.10
CA THR A 626 36.91 -6.43 -23.71
C THR A 626 35.56 -7.14 -23.72
N ASN A 627 35.47 -8.28 -23.07
CA ASN A 627 34.31 -9.15 -23.08
C ASN A 627 33.38 -8.89 -21.89
N LEU A 628 32.08 -9.15 -22.05
CA LEU A 628 31.06 -9.10 -21.01
C LEU A 628 30.20 -10.36 -21.04
N VAL A 629 29.98 -10.93 -19.86
CA VAL A 629 28.92 -11.89 -19.60
C VAL A 629 28.16 -11.44 -18.36
N ALA A 630 26.84 -11.30 -18.46
CA ALA A 630 25.94 -11.06 -17.35
C ALA A 630 24.82 -12.10 -17.34
N GLU A 631 24.42 -12.52 -16.13
CA GLU A 631 23.36 -13.50 -15.91
C GLU A 631 22.48 -13.10 -14.72
N GLN A 632 21.17 -13.22 -14.89
CA GLN A 632 20.23 -13.13 -13.77
C GLN A 632 20.26 -14.44 -12.97
N VAL A 633 21.09 -14.47 -11.93
CA VAL A 633 21.33 -15.65 -11.10
C VAL A 633 20.25 -15.90 -10.05
N SER A 634 19.44 -14.89 -9.70
CA SER A 634 18.29 -15.04 -8.81
C SER A 634 17.15 -14.09 -9.18
N HIS A 635 15.91 -14.51 -8.97
CA HIS A 635 14.71 -13.68 -9.21
C HIS A 635 13.97 -13.31 -7.91
N HIS A 636 13.99 -14.17 -6.88
CA HIS A 636 13.36 -13.92 -5.59
C HIS A 636 14.30 -14.32 -4.44
N PRO A 637 15.06 -13.36 -3.87
CA PRO A 637 15.18 -11.95 -4.28
C PRO A 637 16.01 -11.76 -5.57
N PRO A 638 15.87 -10.65 -6.31
CA PRO A 638 16.59 -10.44 -7.57
C PRO A 638 18.10 -10.25 -7.35
N ALA A 639 18.91 -10.91 -8.19
CA ALA A 639 20.36 -10.73 -8.24
C ALA A 639 20.89 -10.97 -9.66
N THR A 640 21.77 -10.08 -10.12
CA THR A 640 22.48 -10.16 -11.39
C THR A 640 23.97 -10.34 -11.11
N ALA A 641 24.59 -11.36 -11.69
CA ALA A 641 26.04 -11.55 -11.66
C ALA A 641 26.63 -11.17 -13.02
N TYR A 642 27.87 -10.70 -13.03
CA TYR A 642 28.57 -10.31 -14.25
C TYR A 642 30.08 -10.55 -14.15
N ASN A 643 30.68 -10.73 -15.31
CA ASN A 643 32.11 -10.84 -15.53
C ASN A 643 32.48 -10.01 -16.75
N VAL A 644 33.44 -9.10 -16.61
CA VAL A 644 33.99 -8.24 -17.66
C VAL A 644 35.49 -8.44 -17.67
N TRP A 645 36.10 -8.70 -18.82
CA TRP A 645 37.55 -8.92 -18.86
C TRP A 645 38.19 -8.51 -20.17
N ASN A 646 39.47 -8.13 -20.09
CA ASN A 646 40.35 -7.84 -21.20
C ASN A 646 41.61 -8.69 -21.04
N ASP A 647 41.77 -9.71 -21.89
CA ASP A 647 42.91 -10.62 -21.81
C ASP A 647 44.23 -9.97 -22.25
N ARG A 648 44.18 -8.96 -23.12
CA ARG A 648 45.37 -8.26 -23.61
C ARG A 648 46.13 -7.52 -22.51
N TYR A 649 45.40 -6.90 -21.60
CA TYR A 649 45.95 -6.13 -20.47
C TYR A 649 45.76 -6.81 -19.12
N GLY A 650 45.22 -8.04 -19.09
CA GLY A 650 45.05 -8.82 -17.86
C GLY A 650 44.16 -8.13 -16.83
N VAL A 651 43.08 -7.47 -17.27
CA VAL A 651 42.17 -6.75 -16.37
C VAL A 651 40.83 -7.48 -16.32
N ARG A 652 40.41 -7.89 -15.12
CA ARG A 652 39.22 -8.73 -14.91
C ARG A 652 38.34 -8.14 -13.82
N LEU A 653 37.08 -7.91 -14.10
CA LEU A 653 36.08 -7.44 -13.16
C LEU A 653 34.99 -8.49 -13.02
N ARG A 654 34.82 -9.02 -11.81
CA ARG A 654 33.72 -9.92 -11.48
C ARG A 654 32.88 -9.30 -10.38
N GLY A 655 31.59 -9.56 -10.38
CA GLY A 655 30.73 -9.09 -9.29
C GLY A 655 29.30 -9.54 -9.42
N HIS A 656 28.52 -9.18 -8.42
CA HIS A 656 27.08 -9.33 -8.46
C HIS A 656 26.41 -8.14 -7.78
N VAL A 657 25.20 -7.84 -8.20
CA VAL A 657 24.37 -6.79 -7.61
C VAL A 657 22.99 -7.33 -7.32
N ALA A 658 22.53 -7.09 -6.10
CA ALA A 658 21.21 -7.43 -5.60
C ALA A 658 20.52 -6.13 -5.15
N PRO A 659 19.67 -5.53 -6.01
CA PRO A 659 18.97 -4.32 -5.66
C PRO A 659 17.81 -4.62 -4.71
N LYS A 660 17.68 -3.80 -3.68
CA LYS A 660 16.51 -3.76 -2.80
C LYS A 660 15.84 -2.40 -2.95
N VAL A 661 14.66 -2.41 -3.58
CA VAL A 661 13.90 -1.19 -3.84
C VAL A 661 12.80 -1.04 -2.79
N TYR A 662 12.75 0.10 -2.11
CA TYR A 662 11.70 0.42 -1.12
C TYR A 662 11.28 1.89 -1.21
N PHE A 663 10.13 2.23 -0.65
CA PHE A 663 9.58 3.59 -0.67
C PHE A 663 9.56 4.18 0.74
N SER A 664 10.08 5.39 0.91
CA SER A 664 10.08 6.15 2.17
C SER A 664 10.00 7.65 1.87
N GLY A 665 8.85 8.10 1.37
CA GLY A 665 8.65 9.47 0.85
C GLY A 665 9.22 9.68 -0.56
N THR A 666 10.38 9.08 -0.87
CA THR A 666 10.93 8.89 -2.22
C THR A 666 11.22 7.41 -2.49
N VAL A 667 11.58 7.05 -3.72
CA VAL A 667 12.01 5.67 -4.04
C VAL A 667 13.49 5.54 -3.69
N HIS A 668 13.81 4.59 -2.81
CA HIS A 668 15.18 4.23 -2.43
C HIS A 668 15.57 2.90 -3.07
N ILE A 669 16.82 2.79 -3.49
CA ILE A 669 17.41 1.59 -4.08
C ILE A 669 18.74 1.34 -3.35
N ASP A 670 18.71 0.39 -2.42
CA ASP A 670 19.92 -0.14 -1.80
C ASP A 670 20.54 -1.16 -2.76
N ARG A 671 21.82 -0.99 -3.08
CA ARG A 671 22.55 -1.93 -3.93
C ARG A 671 23.43 -2.82 -3.07
N LYS A 672 22.95 -4.03 -2.80
CA LYS A 672 23.73 -5.08 -2.15
C LYS A 672 24.60 -5.80 -3.17
N GLY A 673 25.67 -6.44 -2.71
CA GLY A 673 26.73 -6.99 -3.54
C GLY A 673 27.93 -6.06 -3.69
N TYR A 674 28.93 -6.54 -4.41
CA TYR A 674 30.21 -5.90 -4.63
C TYR A 674 30.85 -6.40 -5.93
N SER A 675 31.94 -5.75 -6.31
CA SER A 675 32.78 -6.14 -7.44
C SER A 675 34.23 -6.32 -6.98
N ILE A 676 34.91 -7.29 -7.57
CA ILE A 676 36.35 -7.49 -7.47
C ILE A 676 36.94 -7.18 -8.84
N LEU A 677 37.77 -6.15 -8.90
CA LEU A 677 38.68 -5.91 -10.03
C LEU A 677 40.00 -6.61 -9.71
N HIS A 678 40.50 -7.42 -10.62
CA HIS A 678 41.78 -8.11 -10.53
C HIS A 678 42.68 -7.67 -11.68
N LEU A 679 43.95 -7.43 -11.37
CA LEU A 679 45.00 -7.10 -12.34
C LEU A 679 46.02 -8.24 -12.38
N ASP A 680 45.99 -9.03 -13.44
CA ASP A 680 46.82 -10.25 -13.62
C ASP A 680 48.32 -9.91 -13.48
N GLN A 681 48.76 -8.77 -14.02
CA GLN A 681 50.18 -8.36 -14.02
C GLN A 681 50.75 -8.13 -12.61
N TYR A 682 49.92 -7.74 -11.65
CA TYR A 682 50.36 -7.34 -10.31
C TYR A 682 49.85 -8.26 -9.20
N ASP A 683 49.01 -9.25 -9.55
CA ASP A 683 48.26 -10.06 -8.58
C ASP A 683 47.55 -9.17 -7.54
N GLU A 684 46.94 -8.08 -8.04
CA GLU A 684 46.34 -7.03 -7.22
C GLU A 684 44.82 -7.03 -7.37
N ASP A 685 44.13 -7.10 -6.24
CA ASP A 685 42.67 -7.16 -6.14
C ASP A 685 42.12 -5.86 -5.54
N TYR A 686 40.99 -5.39 -6.09
CA TYR A 686 40.26 -4.22 -5.59
C TYR A 686 38.81 -4.58 -5.30
N LEU A 687 38.41 -4.45 -4.03
CA LEU A 687 37.02 -4.61 -3.59
C LEU A 687 36.28 -3.28 -3.72
N ILE A 688 35.21 -3.29 -4.52
CA ILE A 688 34.45 -2.09 -4.91
C ILE A 688 32.99 -2.23 -4.45
N THR A 689 32.48 -1.19 -3.77
CA THR A 689 31.08 -1.14 -3.31
C THR A 689 30.27 -0.05 -4.01
N MET A 690 28.97 -0.32 -4.16
CA MET A 690 28.05 0.56 -4.88
C MET A 690 27.38 1.62 -4.00
N PRO A 691 27.11 2.83 -4.53
CA PRO A 691 26.31 3.83 -3.82
C PRO A 691 24.84 3.43 -3.70
N ASN A 692 24.17 3.93 -2.67
CA ASN A 692 22.71 3.90 -2.59
C ASN A 692 22.12 4.99 -3.50
N ILE A 693 20.96 4.70 -4.09
CA ILE A 693 20.25 5.63 -4.97
C ILE A 693 18.93 6.02 -4.32
N HIS A 694 18.57 7.30 -4.39
CA HIS A 694 17.18 7.73 -4.17
C HIS A 694 16.70 8.52 -5.39
N VAL A 695 15.41 8.42 -5.70
CA VAL A 695 14.81 9.03 -6.89
C VAL A 695 13.93 10.21 -6.48
N GLU A 696 14.42 11.41 -6.77
CA GLU A 696 13.74 12.67 -6.53
C GLU A 696 12.74 13.01 -7.64
N GLY A 697 11.84 13.97 -7.36
CA GLY A 697 10.96 14.55 -8.37
C GLY A 697 9.76 13.70 -8.80
N LEU A 698 9.44 12.63 -8.05
CA LEU A 698 8.26 11.78 -8.23
C LEU A 698 6.95 12.59 -8.32
N MET A 699 6.78 13.61 -7.47
CA MET A 699 5.57 14.45 -7.46
C MET A 699 5.45 15.36 -8.67
N THR A 700 6.58 15.75 -9.27
CA THR A 700 6.65 16.65 -10.43
C THR A 700 6.67 15.92 -11.77
N ALA A 701 6.67 14.57 -11.76
CA ALA A 701 6.96 13.73 -12.93
C ALA A 701 8.32 14.00 -13.60
N SER A 702 9.19 14.74 -12.92
CA SER A 702 10.58 15.01 -13.32
C SER A 702 11.52 14.19 -12.47
N LEU A 703 11.53 12.88 -12.70
CA LEU A 703 12.39 11.95 -11.97
C LEU A 703 13.88 12.24 -12.14
N GLN A 704 14.59 12.32 -11.03
CA GLN A 704 16.04 12.55 -10.97
C GLN A 704 16.69 11.58 -9.97
N PRO A 705 17.50 10.62 -10.45
CA PRO A 705 18.31 9.79 -9.57
C PRO A 705 19.41 10.60 -8.90
N GLU A 706 19.59 10.37 -7.60
CA GLU A 706 20.61 11.00 -6.78
C GLU A 706 21.35 9.93 -5.96
N LEU A 707 22.67 10.11 -5.85
CA LEU A 707 23.55 9.21 -5.11
C LEU A 707 23.66 9.63 -3.64
N SER A 708 23.72 8.64 -2.75
CA SER A 708 23.77 8.84 -1.31
C SER A 708 24.63 7.79 -0.61
N GLY A 709 25.03 8.08 0.63
CA GLY A 709 25.90 7.21 1.42
C GLY A 709 27.36 7.29 0.96
N SER A 710 28.08 6.17 1.12
CA SER A 710 29.50 6.09 0.76
C SER A 710 29.82 4.82 -0.01
N SER A 711 30.63 4.96 -1.05
CA SER A 711 31.29 3.85 -1.76
C SER A 711 32.73 3.72 -1.27
N PHE A 712 33.27 2.53 -1.45
CA PHE A 712 34.65 2.24 -1.11
C PHE A 712 35.31 1.41 -2.21
N ILE A 713 36.60 1.68 -2.41
CA ILE A 713 37.52 0.87 -3.21
C ILE A 713 38.67 0.51 -2.26
N ARG A 714 38.91 -0.78 -2.04
CA ARG A 714 40.00 -1.25 -1.17
C ARG A 714 40.90 -2.21 -1.92
N SER A 715 42.19 -1.88 -2.00
CA SER A 715 43.20 -2.66 -2.70
C SER A 715 43.95 -3.62 -1.77
N SER A 716 44.38 -4.76 -2.30
CA SER A 716 45.34 -5.66 -1.64
C SER A 716 46.72 -5.01 -1.43
N SER A 717 47.06 -3.92 -2.14
CA SER A 717 48.28 -3.14 -1.94
C SER A 717 48.23 -2.17 -0.75
N GLY A 718 47.13 -2.16 0.02
CA GLY A 718 46.98 -1.41 1.28
C GLY A 718 46.42 0.01 1.12
N TYR A 719 45.96 0.37 -0.07
CA TYR A 719 45.29 1.64 -0.34
C TYR A 719 43.77 1.51 -0.28
N THR A 720 43.10 2.56 0.19
CA THR A 720 41.66 2.65 0.26
C THR A 720 41.21 4.01 -0.25
N ALA A 721 40.17 4.03 -1.10
CA ALA A 721 39.44 5.23 -1.46
C ALA A 721 38.01 5.15 -0.92
N LYS A 722 37.60 6.19 -0.22
CA LYS A 722 36.22 6.39 0.25
C LYS A 722 35.60 7.54 -0.53
N ILE A 723 34.42 7.31 -1.08
CA ILE A 723 33.67 8.29 -1.88
C ILE A 723 32.37 8.60 -1.15
N ASP A 724 32.21 9.84 -0.69
CA ASP A 724 31.01 10.34 -0.02
C ASP A 724 30.15 11.13 -1.01
N TYR A 725 28.88 10.73 -1.16
CA TYR A 725 27.92 11.38 -2.05
C TYR A 725 27.00 12.31 -1.26
N SER A 726 26.65 13.47 -1.83
CA SER A 726 25.81 14.46 -1.14
C SER A 726 24.74 15.10 -2.02
N CYS A 727 23.55 15.26 -1.45
CA CYS A 727 22.42 16.00 -1.99
C CYS A 727 22.17 17.23 -1.11
N LYS A 728 22.95 18.30 -1.31
CA LYS A 728 22.84 19.65 -0.69
C LYS A 728 22.35 19.74 0.77
N GLY A 729 23.18 20.25 1.71
CA GLY A 729 22.63 20.82 2.94
C GLY A 729 23.49 21.16 4.17
N TRP A 730 24.81 21.45 4.10
CA TRP A 730 25.44 22.21 5.21
C TRP A 730 25.83 23.63 4.80
N LEU A 731 26.62 23.91 3.74
CA LEU A 731 27.09 25.31 3.53
C LEU A 731 27.07 25.92 2.10
N SER A 732 26.97 25.19 0.97
CA SER A 732 26.81 25.81 -0.40
C SER A 732 26.78 24.88 -1.65
N GLY A 733 27.00 23.55 -1.55
CA GLY A 733 27.33 22.69 -2.71
C GLY A 733 26.24 22.49 -3.79
N LYS A 734 26.54 21.97 -4.99
CA LYS A 734 25.60 21.71 -6.11
C LYS A 734 24.99 20.28 -6.05
N ARG A 735 23.93 19.97 -6.82
CA ARG A 735 23.38 18.59 -6.93
C ARG A 735 24.41 17.64 -7.54
N ASN A 736 24.27 16.33 -7.33
CA ASN A 736 25.18 15.31 -7.86
C ASN A 736 26.63 15.45 -7.39
N SER A 737 26.85 16.01 -6.20
CA SER A 737 28.20 16.26 -5.68
C SER A 737 28.77 15.04 -4.98
N PHE A 738 30.07 14.82 -5.11
CA PHE A 738 30.81 13.83 -4.34
C PHE A 738 32.15 14.39 -3.86
N VAL A 739 32.68 13.77 -2.81
CA VAL A 739 34.06 13.95 -2.34
C VAL A 739 34.67 12.57 -2.13
N ALA A 740 35.76 12.27 -2.83
CA ALA A 740 36.54 11.06 -2.65
C ALA A 740 37.87 11.38 -1.96
N LYS A 741 38.27 10.53 -1.02
CA LYS A 741 39.57 10.58 -0.34
C LYS A 741 40.28 9.24 -0.52
N MET A 742 41.49 9.28 -1.03
CA MET A 742 42.36 8.11 -1.17
C MET A 742 43.47 8.18 -0.11
N TYR A 743 43.69 7.10 0.62
CA TYR A 743 44.65 7.01 1.72
C TYR A 743 45.25 5.60 1.83
N LYS A 744 46.31 5.45 2.62
CA LYS A 744 46.98 4.18 2.91
C LYS A 744 46.78 3.80 4.38
N ASN A 745 46.71 2.50 4.70
CA ASN A 745 46.66 1.97 6.07
C ASN A 745 45.54 2.60 6.94
N GLU A 746 44.32 2.73 6.40
CA GLU A 746 43.11 3.14 7.15
C GLU A 746 43.05 4.58 7.70
N SER A 747 44.08 5.42 7.46
CA SER A 747 44.09 6.82 7.93
C SER A 747 43.37 7.79 6.98
N GLU A 748 42.03 7.85 7.07
CA GLU A 748 41.21 8.83 6.32
C GLU A 748 41.61 10.30 6.62
N LYS A 749 42.18 10.55 7.80
CA LYS A 749 42.60 11.90 8.25
C LYS A 749 43.76 12.47 7.46
N THR A 750 44.54 11.62 6.78
CA THR A 750 45.73 12.01 6.00
C THR A 750 45.60 11.47 4.58
N PRO A 751 44.71 12.05 3.75
CA PRO A 751 44.54 11.62 2.37
C PRO A 751 45.80 11.93 1.54
N LEU A 752 46.10 11.04 0.58
CA LEU A 752 47.11 11.23 -0.46
C LEU A 752 46.54 12.01 -1.63
N TYR A 753 45.30 11.69 -2.03
CA TYR A 753 44.57 12.41 -3.08
C TYR A 753 43.14 12.68 -2.64
N THR A 754 42.59 13.76 -3.17
CA THR A 754 41.18 14.11 -3.07
C THR A 754 40.61 14.29 -4.46
N ALA A 755 39.40 13.77 -4.70
CA ALA A 755 38.64 14.07 -5.90
C ALA A 755 37.30 14.68 -5.50
N GLU A 756 36.96 15.84 -6.05
CA GLU A 756 35.73 16.55 -5.71
C GLU A 756 35.09 17.16 -6.95
N GLY A 757 33.76 17.16 -7.00
CA GLY A 757 33.00 17.72 -8.10
C GLY A 757 31.67 17.04 -8.31
N LEU A 758 31.21 17.04 -9.55
CA LEU A 758 29.89 16.53 -9.94
C LEU A 758 30.07 15.25 -10.77
N TRP A 759 29.49 14.14 -10.32
CA TRP A 759 29.64 12.85 -11.00
C TRP A 759 28.97 12.80 -12.39
N ARG A 760 28.08 13.75 -12.70
CA ARG A 760 27.43 13.91 -14.02
C ARG A 760 28.15 14.83 -14.99
N ASP A 761 29.05 15.67 -14.49
CA ASP A 761 29.58 16.80 -15.22
C ASP A 761 31.10 16.80 -15.09
N THR A 762 31.66 17.60 -14.19
CA THR A 762 33.11 17.77 -14.08
C THR A 762 33.56 17.56 -12.64
N PHE A 763 34.71 16.90 -12.46
CA PHE A 763 35.38 16.79 -11.17
C PHE A 763 36.89 17.04 -11.27
N THR A 764 37.50 17.35 -10.14
CA THR A 764 38.93 17.68 -10.05
C THR A 764 39.62 16.73 -9.09
N ILE A 765 40.76 16.18 -9.50
CA ILE A 765 41.65 15.37 -8.67
C ILE A 765 42.82 16.26 -8.22
N LYS A 766 43.10 16.27 -6.92
CA LYS A 766 44.18 17.03 -6.29
C LYS A 766 45.06 16.09 -5.47
N ASP A 767 46.37 16.32 -5.53
CA ASP A 767 47.31 15.75 -4.55
C ASP A 767 47.11 16.49 -3.24
N ALA A 768 46.70 15.78 -2.20
CA ALA A 768 46.33 16.37 -0.92
C ALA A 768 47.54 16.77 -0.06
N ARG A 769 48.74 16.26 -0.40
CA ARG A 769 50.00 16.60 0.27
C ARG A 769 50.50 17.98 -0.17
N THR A 770 50.31 18.29 -1.45
CA THR A 770 50.79 19.53 -2.08
C THR A 770 49.70 20.56 -2.35
N GLY A 771 48.42 20.14 -2.33
CA GLY A 771 47.28 20.94 -2.75
C GLY A 771 47.18 21.16 -4.26
N LYS A 772 48.11 20.60 -5.05
CA LYS A 772 48.18 20.81 -6.50
C LYS A 772 47.08 20.02 -7.20
N GLN A 773 46.38 20.67 -8.12
CA GLN A 773 45.48 20.01 -9.05
C GLN A 773 46.29 19.11 -10.00
N ILE A 774 45.97 17.82 -9.99
CA ILE A 774 46.56 16.80 -10.86
C ILE A 774 45.80 16.74 -12.18
N GLU A 775 44.48 16.70 -12.10
CA GLU A 775 43.62 16.56 -13.27
C GLU A 775 42.27 17.23 -13.04
N LYS A 776 41.67 17.77 -14.10
CA LYS A 776 40.26 18.13 -14.16
C LYS A 776 39.62 17.27 -15.24
N PHE A 777 38.66 16.45 -14.86
CA PHE A 777 38.03 15.46 -15.71
C PHE A 777 36.60 15.89 -16.05
N ASP A 778 36.29 15.93 -17.35
CA ASP A 778 34.95 16.19 -17.88
C ASP A 778 34.31 14.87 -18.33
N CYS A 779 33.24 14.47 -17.63
CA CYS A 779 32.48 13.24 -17.91
C CYS A 779 31.74 13.28 -19.26
N ASN A 780 31.75 14.40 -19.98
CA ASN A 780 31.17 14.55 -21.32
C ASN A 780 32.22 14.48 -22.44
N ALA A 781 33.52 14.60 -22.10
CA ALA A 781 34.57 14.73 -23.10
C ALA A 781 34.97 13.39 -23.76
N LEU A 782 34.68 12.26 -23.13
CA LEU A 782 35.06 10.93 -23.66
C LEU A 782 33.89 10.24 -24.38
N PRO A 783 34.04 9.91 -25.67
CA PRO A 783 33.04 9.13 -26.39
C PRO A 783 32.93 7.74 -25.78
N ARG A 784 31.72 7.18 -25.80
CA ARG A 784 31.44 5.82 -25.33
C ARG A 784 31.82 4.83 -26.42
N THR A 785 32.41 3.71 -26.03
CA THR A 785 32.55 2.54 -26.90
C THR A 785 31.24 1.74 -26.80
N PRO A 786 30.47 1.56 -27.89
CA PRO A 786 29.26 0.76 -27.85
C PRO A 786 29.59 -0.73 -27.69
N LEU A 787 28.77 -1.45 -26.93
CA LEU A 787 28.88 -2.90 -26.85
C LEU A 787 28.40 -3.53 -28.17
N GLN A 788 29.24 -4.37 -28.76
CA GLN A 788 28.88 -5.25 -29.86
C GLN A 788 28.19 -6.49 -29.31
N VAL A 789 26.96 -6.73 -29.76
CA VAL A 789 26.17 -7.93 -29.44
C VAL A 789 25.81 -8.66 -30.73
N ALA A 790 25.56 -9.96 -30.65
CA ALA A 790 25.11 -10.74 -31.80
C ALA A 790 23.76 -10.21 -32.35
N PRO A 791 23.49 -10.36 -33.67
CA PRO A 791 22.16 -10.15 -34.24
C PRO A 791 21.08 -10.93 -33.47
N ILE A 792 19.86 -10.39 -33.37
CA ILE A 792 18.78 -10.96 -32.53
C ILE A 792 18.48 -12.42 -32.93
N GLU A 793 18.59 -12.73 -34.22
CA GLU A 793 18.33 -14.05 -34.78
C GLU A 793 19.37 -15.09 -34.33
N GLU A 794 20.61 -14.65 -34.09
CA GLU A 794 21.75 -15.45 -33.67
C GLU A 794 21.89 -15.55 -32.14
N GLN A 795 21.25 -14.65 -31.39
CA GLN A 795 21.24 -14.67 -29.93
C GLN A 795 20.55 -15.92 -29.39
N HIS A 796 21.03 -16.48 -28.28
CA HIS A 796 20.34 -17.55 -27.58
C HIS A 796 18.95 -17.09 -27.07
N PRO A 797 17.91 -17.95 -26.98
CA PRO A 797 16.59 -17.56 -26.49
C PRO A 797 16.53 -16.94 -25.08
N LEU A 798 17.57 -17.17 -24.25
CA LEU A 798 17.70 -16.56 -22.92
C LEU A 798 18.38 -15.19 -22.94
N GLU A 799 18.95 -14.78 -24.08
CA GLU A 799 19.57 -13.46 -24.20
C GLU A 799 18.53 -12.35 -24.20
N SER A 800 18.83 -11.30 -23.44
CA SER A 800 17.88 -10.27 -23.03
C SER A 800 17.16 -9.63 -24.21
N ARG A 801 17.89 -9.21 -25.26
CA ARG A 801 17.30 -8.50 -26.39
C ARG A 801 16.38 -9.39 -27.21
N ARG A 802 16.73 -10.66 -27.42
CA ARG A 802 15.86 -11.65 -28.08
C ARG A 802 14.64 -11.99 -27.23
N ALA A 803 14.83 -12.29 -25.95
CA ALA A 803 13.75 -12.69 -25.06
C ALA A 803 12.71 -11.58 -24.85
N TRP A 804 13.16 -10.33 -24.72
CA TRP A 804 12.28 -9.19 -24.49
C TRP A 804 11.83 -8.48 -25.77
N GLN A 805 12.25 -8.91 -26.96
CA GLN A 805 11.95 -8.26 -28.23
C GLN A 805 10.46 -7.89 -28.39
N PRO A 806 9.49 -8.81 -28.17
CA PRO A 806 8.06 -8.48 -28.33
C PRO A 806 7.59 -7.37 -27.37
N VAL A 807 8.12 -7.36 -26.14
CA VAL A 807 7.81 -6.35 -25.12
C VAL A 807 8.43 -5.01 -25.51
N VAL A 808 9.68 -5.00 -25.98
CA VAL A 808 10.39 -3.79 -26.43
C VAL A 808 9.71 -3.15 -27.63
N GLU A 809 9.28 -3.95 -28.61
CA GLU A 809 8.52 -3.46 -29.76
C GLU A 809 7.19 -2.82 -29.32
N ALA A 810 6.48 -3.42 -28.37
CA ALA A 810 5.26 -2.85 -27.81
C ALA A 810 5.53 -1.54 -27.03
N ILE A 811 6.62 -1.47 -26.26
CA ILE A 811 7.06 -0.24 -25.56
C ILE A 811 7.36 0.87 -26.57
N ASN A 812 8.00 0.55 -27.68
CA ASN A 812 8.36 1.51 -28.73
C ASN A 812 7.13 2.01 -29.49
N ARG A 813 6.11 1.16 -29.71
CA ARG A 813 4.82 1.56 -30.28
C ARG A 813 3.91 2.32 -29.30
N GLY A 814 4.22 2.28 -27.99
CA GLY A 814 3.37 2.87 -26.96
C GLY A 814 2.08 2.10 -26.66
N ASP A 815 2.02 0.81 -27.05
CA ASP A 815 0.84 -0.04 -26.88
C ASP A 815 0.83 -0.72 -25.50
N ILE A 816 0.05 -0.17 -24.58
CA ILE A 816 0.00 -0.60 -23.17
C ILE A 816 -0.54 -2.03 -23.03
N PHE A 817 -1.53 -2.40 -23.84
CA PHE A 817 -2.18 -3.70 -23.75
C PHE A 817 -1.24 -4.78 -24.29
N ALA A 818 -0.55 -4.51 -25.40
CA ALA A 818 0.47 -5.42 -25.93
C ALA A 818 1.65 -5.59 -24.95
N VAL A 819 2.14 -4.51 -24.32
CA VAL A 819 3.19 -4.60 -23.29
C VAL A 819 2.76 -5.52 -22.15
N GLY A 820 1.54 -5.33 -21.62
CA GLY A 820 1.02 -6.17 -20.55
C GLY A 820 0.85 -7.64 -20.96
N HIS A 821 0.36 -7.88 -22.18
CA HIS A 821 0.14 -9.21 -22.72
C HIS A 821 1.45 -9.99 -22.93
N GLU A 822 2.42 -9.42 -23.64
CA GLU A 822 3.71 -10.07 -23.92
C GLU A 822 4.52 -10.29 -22.64
N LYS A 823 4.51 -9.33 -21.70
CA LYS A 823 5.15 -9.50 -20.38
C LYS A 823 4.53 -10.64 -19.58
N THR A 824 3.20 -10.77 -19.63
CA THR A 824 2.49 -11.85 -18.93
C THR A 824 2.83 -13.23 -19.49
N LYS A 825 3.09 -13.36 -20.80
CA LYS A 825 3.53 -14.63 -21.39
C LYS A 825 4.85 -15.11 -20.78
N ILE A 826 5.87 -14.24 -20.77
CA ILE A 826 7.19 -14.54 -20.21
C ILE A 826 7.07 -14.90 -18.72
N GLU A 827 6.34 -14.10 -17.94
CA GLU A 827 6.16 -14.34 -16.51
C GLU A 827 5.40 -15.65 -16.21
N THR A 828 4.35 -15.97 -16.98
CA THR A 828 3.57 -17.19 -16.78
C THR A 828 4.39 -18.43 -17.11
N GLN A 829 5.17 -18.37 -18.19
CA GLN A 829 6.08 -19.45 -18.56
C GLN A 829 7.14 -19.68 -17.49
N GLN A 830 7.75 -18.61 -16.97
CA GLN A 830 8.70 -18.68 -15.86
C GLN A 830 8.09 -19.31 -14.62
N ARG A 831 6.88 -18.90 -14.22
CA ARG A 831 6.17 -19.49 -13.07
C ARG A 831 5.84 -20.96 -13.26
N SER A 832 5.48 -21.39 -14.48
CA SER A 832 5.25 -22.80 -14.79
C SER A 832 6.54 -23.61 -14.63
N MET A 833 7.64 -23.17 -15.25
CA MET A 833 8.94 -23.85 -15.12
C MET A 833 9.40 -23.97 -13.66
N ARG A 834 9.20 -22.91 -12.84
CA ARG A 834 9.53 -22.97 -11.41
C ARG A 834 8.71 -24.01 -10.65
N LYS A 835 7.44 -24.19 -11.03
CA LYS A 835 6.54 -25.16 -10.41
C LYS A 835 6.99 -26.59 -10.72
N ASP A 836 7.40 -26.84 -11.95
CA ASP A 836 7.87 -28.15 -12.41
C ASP A 836 9.21 -28.50 -11.76
N GLU A 837 10.17 -27.58 -11.74
CA GLU A 837 11.45 -27.78 -11.05
C GLU A 837 11.28 -28.06 -9.55
N LYS A 838 10.37 -27.34 -8.89
CA LYS A 838 10.05 -27.58 -7.48
C LYS A 838 9.39 -28.94 -7.25
N ALA A 839 8.53 -29.39 -8.16
CA ALA A 839 7.91 -30.71 -8.10
C ALA A 839 8.96 -31.82 -8.27
N ASP A 840 9.97 -31.60 -9.11
CA ASP A 840 11.06 -32.53 -9.37
C ASP A 840 12.20 -32.46 -8.33
N GLY A 841 12.14 -31.51 -7.38
CA GLY A 841 13.22 -31.27 -6.41
C GLY A 841 14.53 -30.76 -7.06
N ARG A 842 14.45 -30.18 -8.26
CA ARG A 842 15.60 -29.64 -9.00
C ARG A 842 15.69 -28.12 -8.82
N GLU A 843 16.91 -27.60 -8.85
CA GLU A 843 17.16 -26.15 -8.89
C GLU A 843 17.54 -25.73 -10.31
N PHE A 844 17.19 -24.51 -10.71
CA PHE A 844 17.59 -23.93 -11.99
C PHE A 844 19.12 -23.94 -12.16
N PRO A 845 19.65 -24.55 -13.23
CA PRO A 845 21.08 -24.52 -13.50
C PRO A 845 21.49 -23.14 -14.05
N ARG A 846 22.38 -22.45 -13.33
CA ARG A 846 22.97 -21.18 -13.81
C ARG A 846 24.06 -21.48 -14.84
N ARG A 847 24.08 -20.71 -15.92
CA ARG A 847 24.84 -21.02 -17.14
C ARG A 847 26.31 -20.66 -17.02
N TYR A 848 26.65 -19.54 -16.39
CA TYR A 848 28.05 -19.04 -16.30
C TYR A 848 28.52 -18.78 -14.88
N PHE A 849 27.61 -18.81 -13.90
CA PHE A 849 27.94 -18.52 -12.51
C PHE A 849 27.57 -19.69 -11.59
N SER A 850 28.28 -19.77 -10.48
CA SER A 850 28.06 -20.77 -9.42
C SER A 850 27.89 -20.09 -8.07
N ARG A 851 27.04 -20.69 -7.23
CA ARG A 851 26.80 -20.21 -5.88
C ARG A 851 27.94 -20.67 -4.99
N ALA A 852 28.60 -19.73 -4.31
CA ALA A 852 29.66 -20.02 -3.35
C ALA A 852 29.22 -19.69 -1.92
N LYS A 853 29.93 -20.26 -0.95
CA LYS A 853 29.69 -19.99 0.48
C LYS A 853 30.44 -18.75 0.96
N GLU A 854 31.61 -18.50 0.38
CA GLU A 854 32.56 -17.46 0.75
C GLU A 854 33.24 -16.92 -0.52
N ASP A 855 33.71 -15.67 -0.46
CA ASP A 855 34.67 -15.09 -1.40
C ASP A 855 35.89 -14.64 -0.61
N VAL A 856 36.91 -15.50 -0.59
CA VAL A 856 38.13 -15.32 0.20
C VAL A 856 38.82 -13.99 -0.13
N VAL A 857 38.76 -13.54 -1.39
CA VAL A 857 39.38 -12.27 -1.79
C VAL A 857 38.63 -11.10 -1.18
N ALA A 858 37.30 -11.10 -1.29
CA ALA A 858 36.45 -10.06 -0.72
C ALA A 858 36.58 -10.00 0.81
N GLU A 859 36.56 -11.16 1.48
CA GLU A 859 36.67 -11.27 2.93
C GLU A 859 38.03 -10.75 3.43
N ARG A 860 39.13 -11.16 2.79
CA ARG A 860 40.48 -10.65 3.07
C ARG A 860 40.56 -9.14 2.89
N LEU A 861 40.02 -8.62 1.79
CA LEU A 861 40.00 -7.17 1.54
C LEU A 861 39.05 -6.42 2.45
N ALA A 862 38.09 -7.08 3.10
CA ALA A 862 37.19 -6.46 4.05
C ALA A 862 37.66 -6.57 5.52
N GLU A 863 38.71 -7.34 5.79
CA GLU A 863 39.24 -7.55 7.14
C GLU A 863 39.66 -6.23 7.81
N GLY A 864 39.38 -6.07 9.11
CA GLY A 864 39.68 -4.85 9.87
C GLY A 864 38.66 -3.71 9.73
N LEU A 865 37.66 -3.83 8.84
CA LEU A 865 36.61 -2.82 8.71
C LEU A 865 35.65 -2.87 9.91
N SER A 866 35.34 -1.68 10.46
CA SER A 866 34.33 -1.59 11.52
C SER A 866 32.96 -2.07 11.04
N GLU A 867 32.17 -2.64 11.94
CA GLU A 867 30.80 -3.12 11.66
C GLU A 867 29.85 -2.05 11.12
N LYS A 868 30.23 -0.77 11.23
CA LYS A 868 29.45 0.39 10.79
C LYS A 868 29.73 0.80 9.33
N THR A 869 30.64 0.13 8.62
CA THR A 869 30.95 0.48 7.22
C THR A 869 29.91 -0.09 6.24
N SER A 870 29.57 0.66 5.19
CA SER A 870 28.65 0.18 4.14
C SER A 870 29.18 -1.07 3.43
N MET A 871 30.49 -1.28 3.44
CA MET A 871 31.14 -2.43 2.82
C MET A 871 30.74 -3.76 3.47
N LYS A 872 30.73 -3.87 4.80
CA LYS A 872 30.30 -5.12 5.48
C LYS A 872 28.82 -5.42 5.24
N GLY A 873 27.96 -4.40 5.34
CA GLY A 873 26.51 -4.55 5.09
C GLY A 873 26.13 -4.75 3.62
N ASN A 874 27.05 -4.53 2.67
CA ASN A 874 26.85 -4.83 1.25
C ASN A 874 27.31 -6.26 0.88
N MET A 875 28.04 -6.94 1.76
CA MET A 875 28.43 -8.35 1.62
C MET A 875 27.43 -9.34 2.24
N ASP A 876 26.35 -8.88 2.88
CA ASP A 876 25.37 -9.75 3.57
C ASP A 876 24.72 -10.78 2.62
N GLY A 877 24.95 -12.07 2.91
CA GLY A 877 24.65 -13.24 2.07
C GLY A 877 23.18 -13.61 1.87
N ALA A 878 22.23 -12.74 2.20
CA ALA A 878 20.79 -13.01 2.07
C ALA A 878 20.33 -13.29 0.62
N HIS A 879 21.11 -12.84 -0.37
CA HIS A 879 20.84 -13.01 -1.81
C HIS A 879 21.68 -14.13 -2.46
N GLY A 880 22.51 -14.82 -1.66
CA GLY A 880 23.52 -15.76 -2.14
C GLY A 880 24.74 -15.04 -2.75
N LEU A 881 25.91 -15.66 -2.60
CA LEU A 881 27.16 -15.20 -3.19
C LEU A 881 27.37 -15.94 -4.52
N TRP A 882 27.57 -15.18 -5.61
CA TRP A 882 27.63 -15.69 -6.98
C TRP A 882 28.97 -15.37 -7.61
N MET A 883 29.65 -16.41 -8.08
CA MET A 883 31.02 -16.34 -8.60
C MET A 883 31.05 -16.77 -10.06
N TRP A 884 31.91 -16.12 -10.83
CA TRP A 884 32.25 -16.54 -12.19
C TRP A 884 32.73 -18.00 -12.18
N ASP A 885 32.18 -18.81 -13.07
CA ASP A 885 32.53 -20.22 -13.23
C ASP A 885 33.16 -20.44 -14.60
N GLU A 886 34.49 -20.47 -14.60
CA GLU A 886 35.32 -20.62 -15.78
C GLU A 886 35.07 -21.96 -16.50
N GLU A 887 34.82 -23.04 -15.76
CA GLU A 887 34.56 -24.35 -16.34
C GLU A 887 33.22 -24.37 -17.07
N LYS A 888 32.19 -23.79 -16.46
CA LYS A 888 30.89 -23.63 -17.12
C LYS A 888 31.00 -22.79 -18.39
N TYR A 889 31.69 -21.66 -18.33
CA TYR A 889 31.92 -20.81 -19.50
C TYR A 889 32.59 -21.57 -20.65
N ARG A 890 33.67 -22.30 -20.36
CA ARG A 890 34.36 -23.14 -21.34
C ARG A 890 33.44 -24.21 -21.93
N SER A 891 32.70 -24.93 -21.07
CA SER A 891 31.79 -26.00 -21.52
C SER A 891 30.71 -25.50 -22.50
N VAL A 892 30.18 -24.30 -22.27
CA VAL A 892 29.19 -23.66 -23.15
C VAL A 892 29.80 -23.30 -24.50
N ASN A 893 31.00 -22.73 -24.49
CA ASN A 893 31.70 -22.32 -25.71
C ASN A 893 32.20 -23.52 -26.53
N ASP A 894 32.68 -24.58 -25.89
CA ASP A 894 33.11 -25.81 -26.54
C ASP A 894 31.93 -26.54 -27.20
N ALA A 895 30.76 -26.58 -26.53
CA ALA A 895 29.54 -27.13 -27.11
C ALA A 895 29.07 -26.35 -28.35
N ALA A 896 29.16 -25.02 -28.33
CA ALA A 896 28.83 -24.17 -29.48
C ALA A 896 29.75 -24.43 -30.69
N LEU A 897 31.05 -24.64 -30.44
CA LEU A 897 32.02 -24.99 -31.49
C LEU A 897 31.77 -26.39 -32.08
N CYS A 898 31.22 -27.34 -31.31
CA CYS A 898 30.91 -28.68 -31.77
C CYS A 898 29.65 -28.73 -32.67
N VAL A 899 28.64 -27.91 -32.37
CA VAL A 899 27.41 -27.78 -33.20
C VAL A 899 27.69 -27.15 -34.56
N MET A 900 28.63 -26.20 -34.66
CA MET A 900 29.02 -25.59 -35.95
C MET A 900 29.79 -26.54 -36.89
N ARG A 901 30.26 -27.69 -36.41
CA ARG A 901 31.03 -28.67 -37.22
C ARG A 901 30.18 -29.79 -37.84
N SER A 902 28.86 -29.83 -37.62
CA SER A 902 27.97 -30.88 -38.16
C SER A 902 26.88 -30.30 -39.08
N PRO A 903 26.93 -30.54 -40.41
CA PRO A 903 25.95 -30.01 -41.35
C PRO A 903 24.76 -30.96 -41.49
N THR A 904 23.99 -31.18 -40.42
CA THR A 904 22.68 -31.82 -40.51
C THR A 904 21.70 -31.23 -39.50
N ARG A 905 20.63 -30.61 -40.03
CA ARG A 905 19.38 -30.17 -39.37
C ARG A 905 19.33 -30.41 -37.85
N SER A 906 19.63 -29.36 -37.08
CA SER A 906 19.61 -29.38 -35.62
C SER A 906 18.19 -29.50 -35.07
N LYS A 907 17.81 -30.70 -34.61
CA LYS A 907 16.86 -30.84 -33.50
C LYS A 907 17.64 -30.58 -32.22
N PHE A 908 17.28 -29.54 -31.47
CA PHE A 908 17.78 -29.34 -30.11
C PHE A 908 17.46 -30.59 -29.28
N THR A 909 18.49 -31.18 -28.67
CA THR A 909 18.39 -32.38 -27.85
C THR A 909 17.70 -32.09 -26.52
N SER A 910 17.01 -33.10 -25.99
CA SER A 910 16.05 -33.06 -24.87
C SER A 910 16.63 -32.78 -23.47
N ILE A 911 17.78 -32.11 -23.39
CA ILE A 911 18.34 -31.57 -22.13
C ILE A 911 18.04 -30.06 -22.00
N ASP A 912 17.65 -29.40 -23.11
CA ASP A 912 17.43 -27.94 -23.20
C ASP A 912 15.94 -27.50 -23.19
N SER A 913 14.98 -28.42 -23.02
CA SER A 913 13.55 -28.14 -23.26
C SER A 913 12.73 -27.80 -22.00
N GLY A 914 13.13 -26.77 -21.25
CA GLY A 914 12.24 -26.10 -20.28
C GLY A 914 11.29 -25.09 -20.95
N VAL A 915 11.56 -24.68 -22.18
CA VAL A 915 10.81 -23.67 -22.92
C VAL A 915 10.16 -24.34 -24.13
N GLY A 916 8.96 -24.90 -23.93
CA GLY A 916 8.10 -25.35 -25.02
C GLY A 916 7.76 -24.18 -25.95
N GLY A 917 7.97 -24.40 -27.25
CA GLY A 917 8.02 -23.37 -28.28
C GLY A 917 6.71 -22.65 -28.60
N ILE A 918 6.88 -21.42 -29.09
CA ILE A 918 5.93 -20.65 -29.86
C ILE A 918 5.77 -21.33 -31.22
N THR A 919 4.63 -21.94 -31.51
CA THR A 919 4.24 -22.27 -32.88
C THR A 919 3.29 -21.21 -33.42
N LEU A 920 3.75 -20.55 -34.47
CA LEU A 920 3.07 -19.49 -35.21
C LEU A 920 2.40 -20.12 -36.44
N GLU A 921 1.23 -20.75 -36.27
CA GLU A 921 0.39 -21.17 -37.39
C GLU A 921 -1.08 -20.97 -37.02
N ALA A 922 -1.70 -19.94 -37.61
CA ALA A 922 -3.08 -19.94 -38.14
C ALA A 922 -3.58 -18.51 -38.31
N LEU A 923 -3.11 -17.80 -39.34
CA LEU A 923 -3.85 -16.73 -40.01
C LEU A 923 -3.30 -16.58 -41.45
N THR A 924 -3.84 -17.36 -42.39
CA THR A 924 -4.26 -16.92 -43.76
C THR A 924 -4.84 -18.09 -44.57
N THR A 925 -6.18 -18.15 -44.57
CA THR A 925 -7.14 -18.45 -45.65
C THR A 925 -6.98 -19.61 -46.67
N VAL A 926 -8.11 -20.34 -46.81
CA VAL A 926 -8.53 -21.42 -47.73
C VAL A 926 -8.33 -22.84 -47.21
#